data_AF-A0A653DN50-F1
#
_entry.id   AF-A0A653DN50-F1
#
_cell.length_a   1.000
_cell.length_b   1.000
_cell.length_c   1.000
_cell.angle_alpha   90.00
_cell.angle_beta   90.00
_cell.angle_gamma   90.00
#
_symmetry.space_group_name_H-M   'P 1'
#
loop_
_entity.id
_entity.type
_entity.pdbx_description
1 polymer ?
#
loop_
_entity_poly.entity_id
_entity_poly.type
_entity_poly.pdbx_seq_one_letter_code
_entity_poly.pdbx_strand_id
1 'polypeptide(L)'
;MSALVRLSLPIRHVLTYKIPSATKRMTCTYLPIPIKEKHEDFMRKSIDIILKNVFEGTKKDAKVCNFIHPKELFETMDLELKWCQSTHECMLKAVEDILKYSHKTGNIWFLNQIFACVDPYGLIGGFLTDAINVSVFTYEVSPVVIVMEDVILRSMRKAVGWPDGKGDGMFSPGGSMSNGYGVNLARCYHCPDLWCALLVHEESEPLSTSTTTVPIKMPETIHRDFDEPATYSDAIASSSSSGLSSDEEVSITKKDPIKTYVQKKPVYSPSATTFEGIPTRKDHEEFLRSSIEIILKHAVFEGCEKRNKVLNFTHPKELERIFDLKLRSSPGTHEELLKLLKDTIHHSVKPGNPWFANQLFCGLDPYGLIGQWLTDALNPSVYTYEVAPVITLIEETVLREMRRFVGWNKGDGVFCPGGSMSNGYAVNIARHHCCPGIKVGTKELASWLDAHYSTKKFTAFQGMGADNVYSIKTDDRGIMIVSDLVANIEKALKEGAKPFLVVATAGTTVIGAFDPINEIADVCEKYKMWLHVDAAWGGGVLMSRKHRADSVTWNPHKMLVVPQQCSVFLTKHEGLLAQTHSLKAAYLFQPDKFYDTSYDTGDKHVQCGRRADVLKFWFMWKAKGWSGFEKHVDKIFENAEYFVSKIKDRPDFELIVKEPECTNEKLHKIAPKMKEKMMLAGTMMVAYQAIRGLPNFWRVLFQNSAMDKPDIDLLIQRFEEFGKDL
;
A
#
# COMPACT_ATOMS: atom_id res chain seq x y z
N MET A 1 -13.33 -17.93 -21.01
CA MET A 1 -14.76 -17.56 -20.82
C MET A 1 -15.47 -18.51 -19.83
N SER A 2 -14.75 -19.02 -18.80
CA SER A 2 -15.25 -19.99 -17.81
C SER A 2 -15.32 -19.48 -16.37
N ALA A 3 -14.79 -18.29 -16.05
CA ALA A 3 -14.76 -17.77 -14.68
C ALA A 3 -16.09 -17.15 -14.20
N LEU A 4 -16.88 -16.57 -15.13
CA LEU A 4 -18.10 -15.82 -14.81
C LEU A 4 -19.28 -16.67 -14.33
N VAL A 5 -19.28 -17.98 -14.59
CA VAL A 5 -20.39 -18.88 -14.20
C VAL A 5 -20.17 -19.49 -12.80
N ARG A 6 -18.98 -19.35 -12.20
CA ARG A 6 -18.71 -19.89 -10.85
C ARG A 6 -19.04 -18.92 -9.70
N LEU A 7 -19.16 -17.62 -9.98
CA LEU A 7 -19.26 -16.59 -8.94
C LEU A 7 -20.70 -16.21 -8.55
N SER A 8 -21.70 -16.84 -9.17
CA SER A 8 -23.12 -16.68 -8.82
C SER A 8 -23.65 -17.82 -7.95
N LEU A 9 -22.82 -18.71 -7.42
CA LEU A 9 -23.28 -19.77 -6.52
C LEU A 9 -23.45 -19.22 -5.09
N PRO A 10 -24.69 -19.03 -4.58
CA PRO A 10 -24.90 -19.06 -3.15
C PRO A 10 -24.41 -20.40 -2.62
N ILE A 11 -23.85 -20.40 -1.41
CA ILE A 11 -23.64 -21.60 -0.61
C ILE A 11 -25.02 -22.21 -0.33
N ARG A 12 -25.58 -22.96 -1.29
CA ARG A 12 -26.66 -23.95 -1.19
C ARG A 12 -26.96 -24.54 -2.58
N HIS A 13 -26.40 -25.73 -2.77
CA HIS A 13 -26.92 -26.85 -3.58
C HIS A 13 -26.60 -26.85 -5.09
N VAL A 14 -26.00 -27.97 -5.50
CA VAL A 14 -25.50 -28.36 -6.83
C VAL A 14 -26.65 -28.83 -7.73
N LEU A 15 -26.55 -28.67 -9.07
CA LEU A 15 -26.97 -29.64 -10.10
C LEU A 15 -26.42 -29.31 -11.53
N THR A 16 -25.41 -30.10 -11.93
CA THR A 16 -24.88 -30.57 -13.25
C THR A 16 -24.93 -29.80 -14.60
N TYR A 17 -23.80 -29.88 -15.33
CA TYR A 17 -23.54 -29.53 -16.74
C TYR A 17 -23.31 -30.77 -17.64
N LYS A 18 -23.65 -30.66 -18.94
CA LYS A 18 -23.06 -31.33 -20.13
C LYS A 18 -23.14 -30.28 -21.26
N ILE A 19 -22.17 -30.03 -22.14
CA ILE A 19 -21.80 -30.80 -23.36
C ILE A 19 -20.35 -30.42 -23.86
N PRO A 20 -19.79 -30.88 -25.02
CA PRO A 20 -18.43 -31.44 -25.11
C PRO A 20 -17.43 -30.63 -25.99
N SER A 21 -16.15 -31.04 -25.95
CA SER A 21 -15.08 -31.03 -26.99
C SER A 21 -14.98 -29.84 -27.97
N ALA A 22 -13.83 -29.28 -28.36
CA ALA A 22 -12.44 -29.70 -28.35
C ALA A 22 -11.59 -28.45 -28.58
N THR A 23 -10.46 -28.34 -27.88
CA THR A 23 -9.29 -27.61 -28.38
C THR A 23 -8.07 -28.26 -27.73
N LYS A 24 -7.08 -28.60 -28.55
CA LYS A 24 -5.82 -29.24 -28.15
C LYS A 24 -5.27 -28.61 -26.87
N ARG A 25 -5.35 -29.33 -25.75
CA ARG A 25 -4.63 -28.98 -24.53
C ARG A 25 -3.15 -29.20 -24.80
N MET A 26 -2.39 -28.13 -25.03
CA MET A 26 -0.98 -28.15 -24.64
C MET A 26 -0.97 -28.44 -23.14
N THR A 27 -0.38 -29.57 -22.75
CA THR A 27 -0.14 -29.95 -21.36
C THR A 27 0.83 -28.94 -20.75
N CYS A 28 0.26 -27.86 -20.22
CA CYS A 28 0.96 -26.85 -19.45
C CYS A 28 0.95 -27.30 -17.98
N THR A 29 2.04 -27.91 -17.54
CA THR A 29 2.30 -28.31 -16.15
C THR A 29 2.51 -27.06 -15.29
N TYR A 30 1.41 -26.42 -14.91
CA TYR A 30 1.40 -25.53 -13.76
C TYR A 30 1.22 -26.38 -12.51
N LEU A 31 2.28 -26.47 -11.72
CA LEU A 31 2.16 -26.77 -10.30
C LEU A 31 2.27 -25.43 -9.58
N PRO A 32 1.33 -25.11 -8.68
CA PRO A 32 1.43 -23.90 -7.87
C PRO A 32 2.77 -23.94 -7.13
N ILE A 33 3.49 -22.81 -7.07
CA ILE A 33 4.95 -22.82 -6.89
C ILE A 33 5.32 -23.04 -5.41
N PRO A 34 5.75 -24.24 -4.95
CA PRO A 34 6.83 -24.26 -3.97
C PRO A 34 8.05 -23.66 -4.66
N ILE A 35 8.82 -22.82 -3.98
CA ILE A 35 10.09 -22.33 -4.52
C ILE A 35 10.94 -23.57 -4.82
N LYS A 36 11.30 -23.76 -6.10
CA LYS A 36 12.05 -24.93 -6.58
C LYS A 36 13.49 -24.51 -6.83
N GLU A 37 14.39 -25.47 -6.92
CA GLU A 37 15.81 -25.28 -7.27
C GLU A 37 16.01 -24.38 -8.51
N LYS A 38 15.19 -24.54 -9.55
CA LYS A 38 15.25 -23.67 -10.75
C LYS A 38 14.97 -22.18 -10.45
N HIS A 39 14.11 -21.88 -9.46
CA HIS A 39 13.84 -20.50 -9.05
C HIS A 39 14.99 -19.95 -8.22
N GLU A 40 15.67 -20.79 -7.43
CA GLU A 40 16.88 -20.41 -6.72
C GLU A 40 17.98 -19.95 -7.68
N ASP A 41 18.28 -20.74 -8.70
CA ASP A 41 19.27 -20.38 -9.73
C ASP A 41 18.93 -19.05 -10.42
N PHE A 42 17.66 -18.85 -10.80
CA PHE A 42 17.18 -17.59 -11.37
C PHE A 42 17.36 -16.40 -10.42
N MET A 43 17.00 -16.55 -9.15
CA MET A 43 17.12 -15.50 -8.14
C MET A 43 18.59 -15.13 -7.95
N ARG A 44 19.48 -16.12 -7.77
CA ARG A 44 20.93 -15.92 -7.60
C ARG A 44 21.55 -15.19 -8.78
N LYS A 45 21.24 -15.60 -10.02
CA LYS A 45 21.71 -14.92 -11.24
C LYS A 45 21.19 -13.48 -11.33
N SER A 46 19.91 -13.25 -11.00
CA SER A 46 19.32 -11.91 -10.99
C SER A 46 20.02 -11.00 -9.98
N ILE A 47 20.31 -11.51 -8.79
CA ILE A 47 21.03 -10.79 -7.73
C ILE A 47 22.44 -10.42 -8.18
N ASP A 48 23.17 -11.34 -8.82
CA ASP A 48 24.52 -11.05 -9.32
C ASP A 48 24.50 -9.90 -10.34
N ILE A 49 23.50 -9.88 -11.23
CA ILE A 49 23.30 -8.78 -12.18
C ILE A 49 22.98 -7.47 -11.45
N ILE A 50 22.10 -7.50 -10.44
CA ILE A 50 21.72 -6.33 -9.64
C ILE A 50 22.93 -5.76 -8.89
N LEU A 51 23.66 -6.59 -8.14
CA LEU A 51 24.85 -6.16 -7.37
C LEU A 51 25.94 -5.62 -8.29
N LYS A 52 26.15 -6.26 -9.45
CA LYS A 52 27.07 -5.74 -10.47
C LYS A 52 26.68 -4.33 -10.88
N ASN A 53 25.40 -4.07 -11.15
CA ASN A 53 24.94 -2.72 -11.51
C ASN A 53 25.08 -1.72 -10.35
N VAL A 54 24.79 -2.10 -9.11
CA VAL A 54 24.97 -1.23 -7.92
C VAL A 54 26.42 -0.74 -7.84
N PHE A 55 27.39 -1.65 -7.93
CA PHE A 55 28.82 -1.28 -7.85
C PHE A 55 29.35 -0.58 -9.10
N GLU A 56 28.89 -0.96 -10.30
CA GLU A 56 29.32 -0.30 -11.53
C GLU A 56 28.70 1.08 -11.68
N GLY A 57 27.52 1.31 -11.11
CA GLY A 57 26.82 2.58 -11.16
C GLY A 57 27.46 3.68 -10.32
N THR A 58 28.22 3.33 -9.28
CA THR A 58 28.89 4.30 -8.41
C THR A 58 30.22 4.82 -8.97
N LYS A 59 30.73 4.22 -10.07
CA LYS A 59 31.97 4.65 -10.70
C LYS A 59 31.84 6.03 -11.36
N LYS A 60 32.87 6.86 -11.25
CA LYS A 60 32.90 8.23 -11.77
C LYS A 60 32.76 8.33 -13.29
N ASP A 61 33.24 7.32 -14.01
CA ASP A 61 33.19 7.21 -15.48
C ASP A 61 31.92 6.52 -15.99
N ALA A 62 31.09 5.97 -15.08
CA ALA A 62 29.81 5.39 -15.47
C ALA A 62 28.81 6.48 -15.87
N LYS A 63 28.06 6.21 -16.93
CA LYS A 63 26.90 7.04 -17.29
C LYS A 63 25.83 6.95 -16.21
N VAL A 64 25.26 8.10 -15.85
CA VAL A 64 24.12 8.23 -14.93
C VAL A 64 22.90 7.49 -15.46
N CYS A 65 22.62 7.62 -16.75
CA CYS A 65 21.59 6.86 -17.45
C CYS A 65 21.97 6.76 -18.94
N ASN A 66 21.41 5.76 -19.63
CA ASN A 66 21.38 5.74 -21.08
C ASN A 66 20.03 6.32 -21.52
N PHE A 67 19.91 7.65 -21.49
CA PHE A 67 18.67 8.32 -21.85
C PHE A 67 18.24 7.95 -23.27
N ILE A 68 16.93 7.78 -23.43
CA ILE A 68 16.27 7.36 -24.67
C ILE A 68 14.86 7.94 -24.64
N HIS A 69 14.37 8.41 -25.79
CA HIS A 69 13.06 9.05 -25.85
C HIS A 69 11.92 8.03 -25.59
N PRO A 70 10.78 8.45 -25.02
CA PRO A 70 9.71 7.53 -24.61
C PRO A 70 9.25 6.54 -25.69
N LYS A 71 9.04 7.02 -26.93
CA LYS A 71 8.58 6.19 -28.05
C LYS A 71 9.64 5.17 -28.47
N GLU A 72 10.89 5.60 -28.57
CA GLU A 72 12.02 4.75 -28.94
C GLU A 72 12.29 3.68 -27.88
N LEU A 73 12.17 4.04 -26.59
CA LEU A 73 12.31 3.08 -25.49
C LEU A 73 11.22 2.00 -25.53
N PHE A 74 9.99 2.41 -25.82
CA PHE A 74 8.86 1.48 -25.96
C PHE A 74 9.06 0.48 -27.10
N GLU A 75 9.64 0.91 -28.22
CA GLU A 75 9.97 0.04 -29.36
C GLU A 75 11.18 -0.86 -29.10
N THR A 76 12.13 -0.39 -28.26
CA THR A 76 13.38 -1.10 -27.97
C THR A 76 13.20 -2.21 -26.93
N MET A 77 12.38 -1.99 -25.90
CA MET A 77 12.17 -2.95 -24.82
C MET A 77 10.94 -3.83 -25.07
N ASP A 78 11.02 -5.12 -24.72
CA ASP A 78 9.82 -5.98 -24.67
C ASP A 78 8.97 -5.61 -23.44
N LEU A 79 8.21 -4.52 -23.52
CA LEU A 79 7.32 -4.06 -22.44
C LEU A 79 5.96 -4.76 -22.44
N GLU A 80 5.53 -5.27 -23.60
CA GLU A 80 4.17 -5.77 -23.84
C GLU A 80 3.82 -7.04 -23.04
N LEU A 81 2.69 -7.05 -22.35
CA LEU A 81 2.28 -8.18 -21.52
C LEU A 81 1.68 -9.30 -22.37
N LYS A 82 2.20 -10.51 -22.21
CA LYS A 82 1.78 -11.72 -22.94
C LYS A 82 0.80 -12.54 -22.11
N TRP A 83 -0.06 -13.31 -22.78
CA TRP A 83 -0.97 -14.25 -22.13
C TRP A 83 -0.26 -15.53 -21.66
N CYS A 84 0.85 -15.89 -22.31
CA CYS A 84 1.68 -17.05 -22.00
C CYS A 84 2.84 -16.71 -21.07
N GLN A 85 3.43 -17.76 -20.48
CA GLN A 85 4.59 -17.68 -19.59
C GLN A 85 5.88 -17.40 -20.35
N SER A 86 6.80 -16.67 -19.72
CA SER A 86 8.16 -16.44 -20.21
C SER A 86 9.15 -17.43 -19.57
N THR A 87 10.32 -17.61 -20.21
CA THR A 87 11.40 -18.44 -19.64
C THR A 87 12.26 -17.63 -18.65
N HIS A 88 13.09 -18.31 -17.84
CA HIS A 88 14.02 -17.63 -16.94
C HIS A 88 15.04 -16.78 -17.71
N GLU A 89 15.48 -17.21 -18.89
CA GLU A 89 16.39 -16.44 -19.75
C GLU A 89 15.75 -15.13 -20.21
N CYS A 90 14.48 -15.17 -20.61
CA CYS A 90 13.72 -13.96 -20.95
C CYS A 90 13.61 -13.02 -19.74
N MET A 91 13.40 -13.56 -18.53
CA MET A 91 13.29 -12.75 -17.32
C MET A 91 14.65 -12.15 -16.91
N LEU A 92 15.75 -12.88 -17.04
CA LEU A 92 17.10 -12.34 -16.80
C LEU A 92 17.42 -11.21 -17.78
N LYS A 93 17.06 -11.38 -19.06
CA LYS A 93 17.20 -10.33 -20.07
C LYS A 93 16.39 -9.08 -19.70
N ALA A 94 15.17 -9.25 -19.18
CA ALA A 94 14.38 -8.12 -18.70
C ALA A 94 15.06 -7.37 -17.54
N VAL A 95 15.71 -8.08 -16.59
CA VAL A 95 16.49 -7.44 -15.51
C VAL A 95 17.62 -6.59 -16.11
N GLU A 96 18.40 -7.13 -17.05
CA GLU A 96 19.48 -6.40 -17.72
C GLU A 96 18.97 -5.15 -18.45
N ASP A 97 17.88 -5.27 -19.20
CA ASP A 97 17.33 -4.15 -19.97
C ASP A 97 16.76 -3.06 -19.05
N ILE A 98 16.07 -3.44 -17.97
CA ILE A 98 15.60 -2.47 -16.96
C ILE A 98 16.77 -1.70 -16.37
N LEU A 99 17.83 -2.40 -15.94
CA LEU A 99 19.02 -1.76 -15.35
C LEU A 99 19.75 -0.86 -16.36
N LYS A 100 19.83 -1.26 -17.63
CA LYS A 100 20.52 -0.52 -18.69
C LYS A 100 19.93 0.87 -18.94
N TYR A 101 18.60 0.99 -18.92
CA TYR A 101 17.88 2.22 -19.25
C TYR A 101 17.36 2.98 -18.03
N SER A 102 17.57 2.46 -16.81
CA SER A 102 17.23 3.16 -15.57
C SER A 102 18.35 4.07 -15.08
N HIS A 103 18.01 5.02 -14.20
CA HIS A 103 18.98 5.90 -13.55
C HIS A 103 19.80 5.13 -12.52
N LYS A 104 21.09 5.44 -12.50
CA LYS A 104 22.04 4.98 -11.48
C LYS A 104 22.10 6.02 -10.38
N THR A 105 21.17 5.93 -9.44
CA THR A 105 20.98 6.89 -8.34
C THR A 105 22.18 6.96 -7.38
N GLY A 106 23.01 5.92 -7.34
CA GLY A 106 24.30 5.90 -6.61
C GLY A 106 25.47 6.58 -7.35
N ASN A 107 25.26 7.08 -8.58
CA ASN A 107 26.31 7.77 -9.33
C ASN A 107 26.49 9.19 -8.81
N ILE A 108 27.74 9.63 -8.61
CA ILE A 108 28.04 10.98 -8.08
C ILE A 108 27.56 12.14 -8.97
N TRP A 109 27.30 11.86 -10.25
CA TRP A 109 26.79 12.85 -11.21
C TRP A 109 25.25 12.86 -11.26
N PHE A 110 24.57 11.99 -10.53
CA PHE A 110 23.11 12.06 -10.36
C PHE A 110 22.77 13.16 -9.34
N LEU A 111 22.62 14.39 -9.84
CA LEU A 111 22.30 15.59 -9.05
C LEU A 111 20.94 16.20 -9.39
N ASN A 112 20.15 15.50 -10.21
CA ASN A 112 18.95 16.06 -10.81
C ASN A 112 17.84 16.34 -9.78
N GLN A 113 17.77 15.55 -8.70
CA GLN A 113 16.60 15.50 -7.82
C GLN A 113 16.95 15.18 -6.35
N ILE A 114 16.02 15.48 -5.43
CA ILE A 114 16.27 15.56 -3.97
C ILE A 114 16.18 14.18 -3.25
N PHE A 115 16.13 13.06 -3.96
CA PHE A 115 16.02 11.73 -3.32
C PHE A 115 17.38 11.04 -3.17
N ALA A 116 17.52 10.25 -2.10
CA ALA A 116 18.79 9.69 -1.65
C ALA A 116 19.38 8.64 -2.62
N CYS A 117 20.72 8.53 -2.60
CA CYS A 117 21.41 7.43 -3.26
C CYS A 117 21.10 6.08 -2.58
N VAL A 118 21.38 4.99 -3.29
CA VAL A 118 21.26 3.64 -2.75
C VAL A 118 22.37 3.41 -1.72
N ASP A 119 21.99 3.37 -0.44
CA ASP A 119 22.86 3.00 0.67
C ASP A 119 22.92 1.46 0.82
N PRO A 120 24.11 0.83 0.97
CA PRO A 120 24.23 -0.62 1.10
C PRO A 120 23.44 -1.22 2.26
N TYR A 121 23.36 -0.52 3.40
CA TYR A 121 22.65 -1.02 4.59
C TYR A 121 21.14 -0.85 4.45
N GLY A 122 20.71 0.30 3.92
CA GLY A 122 19.32 0.56 3.55
C GLY A 122 18.82 -0.43 2.50
N LEU A 123 19.66 -0.80 1.53
CA LEU A 123 19.34 -1.80 0.50
C LEU A 123 19.05 -3.18 1.12
N ILE A 124 19.89 -3.64 2.05
CA ILE A 124 19.65 -4.90 2.79
C ILE A 124 18.40 -4.81 3.66
N GLY A 125 18.15 -3.66 4.29
CA GLY A 125 16.90 -3.39 5.00
C GLY A 125 15.68 -3.56 4.10
N GLY A 126 15.70 -2.97 2.90
CA GLY A 126 14.70 -3.15 1.85
C GLY A 126 14.49 -4.62 1.51
N PHE A 127 15.56 -5.31 1.12
CA PHE A 127 15.50 -6.73 0.73
C PHE A 127 14.95 -7.64 1.82
N LEU A 128 15.29 -7.38 3.07
CA LEU A 128 14.73 -8.08 4.23
C LEU A 128 13.23 -7.84 4.34
N THR A 129 12.79 -6.58 4.33
CA THR A 129 11.36 -6.23 4.45
C THR A 129 10.52 -6.82 3.33
N ASP A 130 11.08 -6.88 2.13
CA ASP A 130 10.46 -7.49 0.96
C ASP A 130 10.33 -9.01 1.12
N ALA A 131 11.39 -9.68 1.59
CA ALA A 131 11.42 -11.13 1.76
C ALA A 131 10.47 -11.63 2.86
N ILE A 132 10.27 -10.84 3.92
CA ILE A 132 9.29 -11.16 4.97
C ILE A 132 7.90 -10.53 4.71
N ASN A 133 7.71 -9.85 3.57
CA ASN A 133 6.47 -9.23 3.10
C ASN A 133 5.70 -8.48 4.21
N VAL A 134 6.41 -7.53 4.84
CA VAL A 134 5.97 -6.81 6.06
C VAL A 134 4.64 -6.09 5.89
N SER A 135 3.80 -6.16 6.93
CA SER A 135 2.54 -5.44 6.99
C SER A 135 2.26 -4.91 8.41
N VAL A 136 2.45 -3.60 8.62
CA VAL A 136 2.39 -2.96 9.94
C VAL A 136 0.95 -2.57 10.31
N PHE A 137 0.10 -3.57 10.59
CA PHE A 137 -1.28 -3.34 11.04
C PHE A 137 -1.52 -3.74 12.50
N THR A 138 -0.98 -4.88 12.92
CA THR A 138 -1.17 -5.46 14.25
C THR A 138 0.10 -6.18 14.69
N TYR A 139 0.36 -6.18 16.01
CA TYR A 139 1.56 -6.80 16.57
C TYR A 139 1.72 -8.26 16.14
N GLU A 140 0.64 -9.03 16.09
CA GLU A 140 0.67 -10.44 15.71
C GLU A 140 1.15 -10.70 14.26
N VAL A 141 1.01 -9.73 13.34
CA VAL A 141 1.39 -9.88 11.93
C VAL A 141 2.82 -9.42 11.67
N SER A 142 3.33 -8.44 12.42
CA SER A 142 4.68 -7.89 12.21
C SER A 142 5.31 -7.46 13.54
N PRO A 143 5.57 -8.42 14.45
CA PRO A 143 5.92 -8.12 15.83
C PRO A 143 7.25 -7.38 15.96
N VAL A 144 8.26 -7.77 15.18
CA VAL A 144 9.58 -7.13 15.19
C VAL A 144 9.51 -5.70 14.64
N VAL A 145 8.89 -5.53 13.47
CA VAL A 145 8.84 -4.21 12.78
C VAL A 145 8.02 -3.19 13.58
N ILE A 146 6.92 -3.61 14.21
CA ILE A 146 6.10 -2.70 15.03
C ILE A 146 6.90 -2.15 16.22
N VAL A 147 7.70 -3.00 16.89
CA VAL A 147 8.52 -2.54 18.02
C VAL A 147 9.66 -1.65 17.50
N MET A 148 10.29 -2.01 16.39
CA MET A 148 11.32 -1.17 15.75
C MET A 148 10.78 0.21 15.37
N GLU A 149 9.61 0.28 14.73
CA GLU A 149 8.97 1.55 14.36
C GLU A 149 8.70 2.43 15.58
N ASP A 150 8.13 1.87 16.65
CA ASP A 150 7.87 2.63 17.87
C ASP A 150 9.16 3.17 18.52
N VAL A 151 10.24 2.37 18.55
CA VAL A 151 11.52 2.82 19.11
C VAL A 151 12.17 3.92 18.26
N ILE A 152 12.09 3.81 16.93
CA ILE A 152 12.60 4.84 16.03
C ILE A 152 11.79 6.13 16.21
N LEU A 153 10.46 6.06 16.24
CA LEU A 153 9.59 7.21 16.47
C LEU A 153 9.88 7.87 17.83
N ARG A 154 10.02 7.09 18.91
CA ARG A 154 10.44 7.60 20.23
C ARG A 154 11.76 8.35 20.16
N SER A 155 12.73 7.83 19.41
CA SER A 155 14.06 8.44 19.27
C SER A 155 14.02 9.72 18.44
N MET A 156 13.24 9.73 17.34
CA MET A 156 13.04 10.92 16.51
C MET A 156 12.37 12.06 17.29
N ARG A 157 11.36 11.76 18.13
CA ARG A 157 10.72 12.77 18.99
C ARG A 157 11.69 13.41 19.97
N LYS A 158 12.60 12.63 20.55
CA LYS A 158 13.67 13.15 21.41
C LYS A 158 14.63 14.04 20.62
N ALA A 159 15.00 13.64 19.41
CA ALA A 159 15.90 14.41 18.55
C ALA A 159 15.32 15.77 18.13
N VAL A 160 14.00 15.86 17.92
CA VAL A 160 13.30 17.12 17.60
C VAL A 160 13.10 18.02 18.84
N GLY A 161 13.38 17.51 20.06
CA GLY A 161 13.29 18.29 21.29
C GLY A 161 11.90 18.32 21.95
N TRP A 162 11.00 17.39 21.62
CA TRP A 162 9.70 17.31 22.30
C TRP A 162 9.83 16.86 23.76
N PRO A 163 9.10 17.47 24.70
CA PRO A 163 9.21 17.18 26.14
C PRO A 163 9.06 15.68 26.44
N ASP A 164 10.01 15.13 27.20
CA ASP A 164 10.11 13.70 27.56
C ASP A 164 10.16 12.69 26.38
N GLY A 165 10.25 13.14 25.13
CA GLY A 165 10.06 12.28 23.95
C GLY A 165 8.62 11.74 23.82
N LYS A 166 7.65 12.33 24.52
CA LYS A 166 6.23 12.00 24.45
C LYS A 166 5.61 12.61 23.19
N GLY A 167 4.58 11.95 22.66
CA GLY A 167 3.89 12.34 21.44
C GLY A 167 3.65 11.15 20.51
N ASP A 168 2.74 11.31 19.56
CA ASP A 168 2.47 10.31 18.53
C ASP A 168 3.35 10.52 17.29
N GLY A 169 3.37 9.53 16.42
CA GLY A 169 4.07 9.57 15.14
C GLY A 169 3.73 8.36 14.30
N MET A 170 3.98 8.44 13.00
CA MET A 170 3.82 7.33 12.06
C MET A 170 4.79 7.49 10.90
N PHE A 171 5.20 6.37 10.31
CA PHE A 171 5.80 6.40 8.98
C PHE A 171 4.71 6.60 7.92
N SER A 172 4.97 7.46 6.94
CA SER A 172 4.05 7.72 5.82
C SER A 172 4.78 7.56 4.48
N PRO A 173 4.08 7.30 3.36
CA PRO A 173 4.69 6.98 2.07
C PRO A 173 5.22 8.23 1.32
N GLY A 174 5.54 9.32 2.03
CA GLY A 174 6.17 10.52 1.48
C GLY A 174 5.75 11.81 2.18
N GLY A 175 6.55 12.86 1.98
CA GLY A 175 6.36 14.16 2.65
C GLY A 175 4.99 14.80 2.45
N SER A 176 4.42 14.73 1.24
CA SER A 176 3.07 15.27 0.98
C SER A 176 2.00 14.59 1.84
N MET A 177 2.12 13.28 2.08
CA MET A 177 1.18 12.55 2.93
C MET A 177 1.38 12.91 4.40
N SER A 178 2.64 13.03 4.88
CA SER A 178 2.93 13.52 6.24
C SER A 178 2.34 14.91 6.48
N ASN A 179 2.49 15.84 5.52
CA ASN A 179 1.89 17.17 5.61
C ASN A 179 0.36 17.10 5.65
N GLY A 180 -0.25 16.23 4.83
CA GLY A 180 -1.69 15.99 4.84
C GLY A 180 -2.20 15.50 6.20
N TYR A 181 -1.50 14.56 6.84
CA TYR A 181 -1.80 14.15 8.20
C TYR A 181 -1.65 15.29 9.21
N GLY A 182 -0.59 16.11 9.09
CA GLY A 182 -0.39 17.29 9.94
C GLY A 182 -1.55 18.29 9.85
N VAL A 183 -1.98 18.65 8.63
CA VAL A 183 -3.14 19.52 8.41
C VAL A 183 -4.42 18.90 8.98
N ASN A 184 -4.61 17.60 8.77
CA ASN A 184 -5.79 16.91 9.29
C ASN A 184 -5.84 16.91 10.83
N LEU A 185 -4.72 16.62 11.49
CA LEU A 185 -4.59 16.64 12.95
C LEU A 185 -4.79 18.04 13.52
N ALA A 186 -4.16 19.07 12.92
CA ALA A 186 -4.34 20.46 13.33
C ALA A 186 -5.81 20.88 13.24
N ARG A 187 -6.51 20.50 12.17
CA ARG A 187 -7.94 20.73 12.01
C ARG A 187 -8.76 20.02 13.10
N CYS A 188 -8.47 18.75 13.38
CA CYS A 188 -9.18 18.00 14.43
C CYS A 188 -8.97 18.61 15.82
N TYR A 189 -7.77 19.14 16.10
CA TYR A 189 -7.41 19.67 17.41
C TYR A 189 -7.93 21.10 17.64
N HIS A 190 -7.73 21.99 16.67
CA HIS A 190 -8.07 23.42 16.83
C HIS A 190 -9.49 23.76 16.37
N CYS A 191 -10.07 22.96 15.47
CA CYS A 191 -11.36 23.24 14.85
C CYS A 191 -12.29 22.02 14.90
N PRO A 192 -12.51 21.40 16.09
CA PRO A 192 -13.27 20.16 16.19
C PRO A 192 -14.74 20.32 15.81
N ASP A 193 -15.31 21.53 15.85
CA ASP A 193 -16.71 21.76 15.46
C ASP A 193 -16.87 22.11 13.97
N LEU A 194 -15.74 22.36 13.28
CA LEU A 194 -15.71 22.79 11.89
C LEU A 194 -15.75 21.61 10.90
N TRP A 195 -16.05 20.39 11.35
CA TRP A 195 -16.29 19.23 10.47
C TRP A 195 -17.45 19.49 9.50
N CYS A 196 -18.43 20.32 9.90
CA CYS A 196 -19.67 20.57 9.18
C CYS A 196 -20.04 22.05 9.04
N ALA A 197 -19.28 22.99 9.61
CA ALA A 197 -19.62 24.42 9.56
C ALA A 197 -19.15 25.09 8.27
N LEU A 198 -19.77 24.74 7.15
CA LEU A 198 -20.13 25.73 6.14
C LEU A 198 -21.59 26.10 6.44
N LEU A 199 -21.76 26.93 7.48
CA LEU A 199 -23.04 27.55 7.80
C LEU A 199 -23.53 28.31 6.57
N VAL A 200 -24.69 27.87 6.08
CA VAL A 200 -25.52 28.55 5.10
C VAL A 200 -25.91 29.91 5.69
N HIS A 201 -25.52 30.99 5.02
CA HIS A 201 -26.26 32.24 5.07
C HIS A 201 -26.71 32.54 3.64
N GLU A 202 -28.02 32.43 3.43
CA GLU A 202 -28.70 33.00 2.26
C GLU A 202 -28.53 34.52 2.28
N GLU A 203 -28.08 35.09 1.16
CA GLU A 203 -28.43 36.47 0.81
C GLU A 203 -29.23 36.40 -0.49
N SER A 204 -30.52 36.12 -0.35
CA SER A 204 -31.52 36.71 -1.22
C SER A 204 -32.03 37.99 -0.55
N GLU A 205 -31.82 39.12 -1.24
CA GLU A 205 -32.31 40.48 -0.99
C GLU A 205 -31.33 41.52 -0.42
N PRO A 206 -31.42 42.80 -0.87
CA PRO A 206 -30.42 43.82 -0.59
C PRO A 206 -30.58 44.35 0.84
N LEU A 207 -29.47 44.37 1.57
CA LEU A 207 -29.36 44.95 2.91
C LEU A 207 -29.85 46.40 2.95
N SER A 208 -31.08 46.59 3.45
CA SER A 208 -31.44 47.80 4.18
C SER A 208 -30.84 47.71 5.59
N THR A 209 -30.41 48.86 6.07
CA THR A 209 -29.56 49.07 7.24
C THR A 209 -30.21 48.62 8.56
N SER A 210 -29.80 47.47 9.10
CA SER A 210 -29.51 47.27 10.53
C SER A 210 -28.91 45.88 10.78
N THR A 211 -27.59 45.76 10.81
CA THR A 211 -26.90 44.55 11.24
C THR A 211 -26.80 44.51 12.77
N THR A 212 -27.55 43.61 13.40
CA THR A 212 -27.19 43.09 14.73
C THR A 212 -26.27 41.89 14.49
N THR A 213 -24.97 42.12 14.52
CA THR A 213 -23.96 41.08 14.55
C THR A 213 -24.07 40.33 15.88
N VAL A 214 -24.39 39.03 15.86
CA VAL A 214 -24.11 38.17 17.02
C VAL A 214 -22.61 37.86 16.96
N PRO A 215 -21.80 38.32 17.93
CA PRO A 215 -20.39 38.03 17.92
C PRO A 215 -20.18 36.56 18.27
N ILE A 216 -19.37 35.87 17.47
CA ILE A 216 -18.77 34.60 17.84
C ILE A 216 -17.93 34.89 19.09
N LYS A 217 -18.42 34.48 20.26
CA LYS A 217 -17.60 34.44 21.48
C LYS A 217 -16.55 33.36 21.24
N MET A 218 -15.31 33.78 20.97
CA MET A 218 -14.14 32.95 21.23
C MET A 218 -14.28 32.43 22.67
N PRO A 219 -14.06 31.13 22.93
CA PRO A 219 -14.01 30.66 24.31
C PRO A 219 -12.96 31.48 25.06
N GLU A 220 -13.38 32.04 26.20
CA GLU A 220 -12.50 32.79 27.09
C GLU A 220 -11.26 31.94 27.40
N THR A 221 -10.11 32.59 27.26
CA THR A 221 -8.78 32.10 27.60
C THR A 221 -8.80 31.15 28.79
N ILE A 222 -8.54 29.85 28.54
CA ILE A 222 -8.04 28.98 29.58
C ILE A 222 -6.60 29.43 29.84
N HIS A 223 -6.43 30.34 30.79
CA HIS A 223 -5.14 30.54 31.45
C HIS A 223 -4.76 29.22 32.12
N ARG A 224 -3.85 28.48 31.47
CA ARG A 224 -2.93 27.59 32.16
C ARG A 224 -1.55 28.20 31.99
N ASP A 225 -0.89 28.42 33.11
CA ASP A 225 0.48 28.90 33.19
C ASP A 225 1.37 28.03 32.31
N PHE A 226 1.77 28.58 31.17
CA PHE A 226 2.91 28.12 30.39
C PHE A 226 3.96 29.23 30.51
N ASP A 227 5.13 28.87 31.06
CA ASP A 227 6.31 29.72 30.99
C ASP A 227 6.58 30.08 29.51
N GLU A 228 6.71 31.38 29.23
CA GLU A 228 6.80 31.98 27.89
C GLU A 228 7.94 31.39 27.03
N PRO A 229 7.68 31.00 25.77
CA PRO A 229 8.70 30.96 24.73
C PRO A 229 8.80 32.33 24.04
N ALA A 230 10.04 32.80 23.85
CA ALA A 230 10.37 34.04 23.15
C ALA A 230 9.78 34.10 21.73
N THR A 231 9.22 35.26 21.39
CA THR A 231 8.55 35.59 20.14
C THR A 231 9.48 35.51 18.92
N TYR A 232 9.06 34.74 17.92
CA TYR A 232 9.65 34.68 16.57
C TYR A 232 8.76 35.48 15.61
N SER A 233 8.95 36.80 15.53
CA SER A 233 8.40 37.62 14.45
C SER A 233 9.42 38.69 14.09
N ASP A 234 10.11 38.48 12.97
CA ASP A 234 10.66 39.51 12.06
C ASP A 234 11.58 38.87 11.01
N ALA A 235 11.20 37.72 10.48
CA ALA A 235 11.91 37.08 9.37
C ALA A 235 10.91 36.60 8.33
N ILE A 236 10.38 37.54 7.54
CA ILE A 236 10.09 37.46 6.09
C ILE A 236 9.49 38.82 5.73
N ALA A 237 10.36 39.79 5.46
CA ALA A 237 10.03 40.94 4.64
C ALA A 237 11.31 41.35 3.89
N SER A 238 11.20 41.42 2.57
CA SER A 238 12.20 41.88 1.59
C SER A 238 13.34 40.90 1.22
N SER A 239 13.13 40.20 0.12
CA SER A 239 14.21 39.99 -0.86
C SER A 239 13.62 39.98 -2.28
N SER A 240 13.10 41.14 -2.68
CA SER A 240 12.99 41.53 -4.09
C SER A 240 14.28 42.25 -4.49
N SER A 241 14.80 41.88 -5.66
CA SER A 241 16.00 42.39 -6.33
C SER A 241 16.07 43.92 -6.45
N SER A 242 17.22 44.53 -6.09
CA SER A 242 17.89 45.60 -6.86
C SER A 242 19.10 46.21 -6.12
N GLY A 243 20.20 46.44 -6.85
CA GLY A 243 21.01 47.66 -6.70
C GLY A 243 22.25 47.62 -5.78
N LEU A 244 23.43 47.69 -6.40
CA LEU A 244 24.70 48.09 -5.79
C LEU A 244 24.68 49.59 -5.39
N SER A 245 25.20 49.96 -4.21
CA SER A 245 26.25 51.00 -4.05
C SER A 245 26.61 51.31 -2.58
N SER A 246 27.92 51.41 -2.36
CA SER A 246 28.70 52.29 -1.46
C SER A 246 28.37 52.42 0.04
N ASP A 247 29.38 52.01 0.83
CA ASP A 247 30.01 52.73 1.95
C ASP A 247 29.13 53.52 2.91
N GLU A 248 28.97 53.00 4.13
CA GLU A 248 29.01 53.83 5.35
C GLU A 248 29.32 52.95 6.57
N GLU A 249 30.48 53.20 7.18
CA GLU A 249 30.88 52.65 8.48
C GLU A 249 30.02 53.26 9.60
N VAL A 250 29.33 52.42 10.36
CA VAL A 250 28.78 52.81 11.66
C VAL A 250 29.33 51.89 12.75
N SER A 251 30.10 52.51 13.64
CA SER A 251 30.74 51.91 14.80
C SER A 251 29.72 51.46 15.86
N ILE A 252 29.77 50.19 16.26
CA ILE A 252 28.95 49.64 17.35
C ILE A 252 29.83 49.45 18.59
N THR A 253 29.41 50.08 19.68
CA THR A 253 30.01 50.03 21.00
C THR A 253 29.73 48.67 21.68
N LYS A 254 30.75 48.18 22.40
CA LYS A 254 30.77 46.90 23.13
C LYS A 254 29.61 46.76 24.14
N LYS A 255 28.77 45.74 23.97
CA LYS A 255 28.08 45.03 25.08
C LYS A 255 27.99 43.53 24.78
N ASP A 256 28.53 42.77 25.74
CA ASP A 256 28.46 41.34 26.06
C ASP A 256 28.68 40.27 24.96
N PRO A 257 29.63 39.32 25.15
CA PRO A 257 29.90 38.29 24.17
C PRO A 257 28.76 37.27 24.15
N ILE A 258 28.17 37.10 22.97
CA ILE A 258 27.35 35.93 22.62
C ILE A 258 28.12 34.69 23.09
N LYS A 259 27.54 33.91 24.02
CA LYS A 259 27.99 32.55 24.31
C LYS A 259 27.86 31.74 23.02
N THR A 260 28.94 31.70 22.27
CA THR A 260 29.10 30.82 21.13
C THR A 260 28.99 29.40 21.68
N TYR A 261 27.91 28.69 21.36
CA TYR A 261 27.89 27.23 21.46
C TYR A 261 28.88 26.70 20.41
N VAL A 262 30.18 26.83 20.68
CA VAL A 262 31.20 26.03 20.01
C VAL A 262 31.01 24.64 20.57
N GLN A 263 30.16 23.84 19.92
CA GLN A 263 30.25 22.39 20.07
C GLN A 263 31.71 22.03 19.79
N LYS A 264 32.38 21.42 20.78
CA LYS A 264 33.71 20.81 20.57
C LYS A 264 33.59 19.94 19.33
N LYS A 265 34.38 20.23 18.28
CA LYS A 265 34.52 19.32 17.14
C LYS A 265 34.81 17.93 17.71
N PRO A 266 34.02 16.90 17.37
CA PRO A 266 34.33 15.55 17.82
C PRO A 266 35.73 15.20 17.28
N VAL A 267 36.64 14.87 18.20
CA VAL A 267 37.95 14.32 17.85
C VAL A 267 37.71 12.89 17.40
N TYR A 268 37.60 12.68 16.09
CA TYR A 268 37.49 11.34 15.52
C TYR A 268 38.86 10.65 15.62
N SER A 269 38.90 9.53 16.35
CA SER A 269 40.01 8.58 16.29
C SER A 269 40.12 8.03 14.86
N PRO A 270 41.32 8.02 14.24
CA PRO A 270 41.51 7.52 12.87
C PRO A 270 41.36 5.99 12.73
N SER A 271 40.93 5.28 13.79
CA SER A 271 40.67 3.83 13.78
C SER A 271 39.17 3.46 13.78
N ALA A 272 38.27 4.44 13.81
CA ALA A 272 36.85 4.19 13.62
C ALA A 272 36.54 4.26 12.12
N THR A 273 36.07 3.15 11.54
CA THR A 273 35.55 3.06 10.16
C THR A 273 34.76 4.32 9.80
N THR A 274 35.34 5.16 8.97
CA THR A 274 34.66 6.30 8.38
C THR A 274 33.49 5.77 7.58
N PHE A 275 32.28 6.20 7.91
CA PHE A 275 31.09 5.92 7.10
C PHE A 275 31.33 6.47 5.68
N GLU A 276 31.64 5.60 4.72
CA GLU A 276 31.69 5.94 3.31
C GLU A 276 30.28 5.82 2.75
N GLY A 277 29.61 6.96 2.51
CA GLY A 277 28.23 6.98 2.01
C GLY A 277 28.02 6.49 0.56
N ILE A 278 29.04 5.86 -0.06
CA ILE A 278 28.98 5.33 -1.43
C ILE A 278 29.32 3.84 -1.38
N PRO A 279 28.50 2.95 -1.99
CA PRO A 279 28.83 1.53 -2.12
C PRO A 279 30.17 1.31 -2.84
N THR A 280 31.13 0.71 -2.13
CA THR A 280 32.40 0.22 -2.68
C THR A 280 32.43 -1.31 -2.63
N ARG A 281 33.00 -1.96 -3.65
CA ARG A 281 33.18 -3.43 -3.63
C ARG A 281 34.06 -3.87 -2.46
N LYS A 282 35.16 -3.13 -2.23
CA LYS A 282 36.14 -3.42 -1.19
C LYS A 282 35.51 -3.53 0.19
N ASP A 283 34.63 -2.58 0.53
CA ASP A 283 34.13 -2.48 1.90
C ASP A 283 32.75 -3.13 2.07
N HIS A 284 31.96 -3.28 1.00
CA HIS A 284 30.55 -3.68 1.12
C HIS A 284 30.17 -5.00 0.43
N GLU A 285 30.98 -5.53 -0.50
CA GLU A 285 30.58 -6.72 -1.28
C GLU A 285 30.36 -7.96 -0.41
N GLU A 286 31.26 -8.21 0.55
CA GLU A 286 31.14 -9.35 1.46
C GLU A 286 29.88 -9.24 2.34
N PHE A 287 29.61 -8.06 2.90
CA PHE A 287 28.42 -7.80 3.71
C PHE A 287 27.12 -7.98 2.92
N LEU A 288 27.04 -7.40 1.72
CA LEU A 288 25.85 -7.51 0.87
C LEU A 288 25.58 -8.97 0.50
N ARG A 289 26.60 -9.71 0.05
CA ARG A 289 26.46 -11.12 -0.32
C ARG A 289 26.08 -11.99 0.88
N SER A 290 26.72 -11.79 2.03
CA SER A 290 26.41 -12.52 3.26
C SER A 290 24.98 -12.27 3.73
N SER A 291 24.54 -11.00 3.69
CA SER A 291 23.18 -10.61 4.06
C SER A 291 22.14 -11.25 3.14
N ILE A 292 22.37 -11.20 1.83
CA ILE A 292 21.49 -11.82 0.84
C ILE A 292 21.40 -13.33 1.03
N GLU A 293 22.52 -14.01 1.30
CA GLU A 293 22.51 -15.46 1.55
C GLU A 293 21.68 -15.80 2.80
N ILE A 294 21.82 -15.02 3.87
CA ILE A 294 21.01 -15.15 5.09
C ILE A 294 19.52 -14.97 4.76
N ILE A 295 19.16 -13.94 3.99
CA ILE A 295 17.77 -13.65 3.62
C ILE A 295 17.20 -14.79 2.76
N LEU A 296 17.90 -15.20 1.70
CA LEU A 296 17.48 -16.29 0.83
C LEU A 296 17.27 -17.56 1.65
N LYS A 297 18.26 -17.97 2.43
CA LYS A 297 18.18 -19.19 3.21
C LYS A 297 17.04 -19.16 4.23
N HIS A 298 17.02 -18.15 5.11
CA HIS A 298 16.18 -18.17 6.31
C HIS A 298 14.80 -17.54 6.11
N ALA A 299 14.69 -16.47 5.32
CA ALA A 299 13.41 -15.80 5.08
C ALA A 299 12.67 -16.40 3.87
N VAL A 300 13.40 -16.72 2.80
CA VAL A 300 12.79 -17.18 1.54
C VAL A 300 12.58 -18.69 1.53
N PHE A 301 13.65 -19.49 1.58
CA PHE A 301 13.54 -20.95 1.45
C PHE A 301 12.97 -21.60 2.72
N GLU A 302 13.66 -21.47 3.86
CA GLU A 302 13.20 -22.04 5.13
C GLU A 302 11.84 -21.44 5.56
N GLY A 303 11.61 -20.16 5.30
CA GLY A 303 10.34 -19.48 5.60
C GLY A 303 9.13 -20.02 4.83
N CYS A 304 9.35 -20.63 3.66
CA CYS A 304 8.29 -21.24 2.85
C CYS A 304 8.10 -22.74 3.10
N GLU A 305 8.93 -23.38 3.94
CA GLU A 305 8.82 -24.81 4.22
C GLU A 305 7.70 -25.14 5.22
N LYS A 306 6.85 -26.10 4.86
CA LYS A 306 5.72 -26.58 5.69
C LYS A 306 6.12 -27.10 7.08
N ARG A 307 7.33 -27.65 7.22
CA ARG A 307 7.82 -28.21 8.49
C ARG A 307 8.24 -27.13 9.49
N ASN A 308 8.53 -25.92 9.00
CA ASN A 308 9.02 -24.83 9.82
C ASN A 308 7.87 -24.03 10.41
N LYS A 309 8.15 -23.35 11.52
CA LYS A 309 7.18 -22.48 12.18
C LYS A 309 6.84 -21.26 11.31
N VAL A 310 5.58 -20.88 11.33
CA VAL A 310 5.06 -19.64 10.74
C VAL A 310 5.57 -18.43 11.54
N LEU A 311 5.71 -18.58 12.85
CA LEU A 311 6.15 -17.53 13.76
C LEU A 311 6.79 -18.14 15.01
N ASN A 312 7.87 -17.53 15.49
CA ASN A 312 8.33 -17.72 16.87
C ASN A 312 7.77 -16.58 17.71
N PHE A 313 6.60 -16.79 18.31
CA PHE A 313 5.89 -15.73 19.01
C PHE A 313 6.69 -15.27 20.23
N THR A 314 6.87 -13.96 20.32
CA THR A 314 7.51 -13.30 21.45
C THR A 314 6.63 -12.13 21.86
N HIS A 315 6.57 -11.81 23.15
CA HIS A 315 5.84 -10.64 23.63
C HIS A 315 6.63 -9.34 23.40
N PRO A 316 5.97 -8.17 23.26
CA PRO A 316 6.63 -6.91 22.90
C PRO A 316 7.82 -6.54 23.80
N LYS A 317 7.63 -6.63 25.13
CA LYS A 317 8.68 -6.30 26.11
C LYS A 317 9.90 -7.22 26.03
N GLU A 318 9.70 -8.46 25.60
CA GLU A 318 10.80 -9.41 25.44
C GLU A 318 11.54 -9.17 24.11
N LEU A 319 10.83 -8.81 23.03
CA LEU A 319 11.48 -8.36 21.79
C LEU A 319 12.34 -7.10 22.01
N GLU A 320 11.87 -6.13 22.79
CA GLU A 320 12.68 -4.94 23.12
C GLU A 320 14.01 -5.30 23.80
N ARG A 321 14.03 -6.38 24.60
CA ARG A 321 15.25 -6.87 25.26
C ARG A 321 16.17 -7.61 24.29
N ILE A 322 15.61 -8.40 23.37
CA ILE A 322 16.37 -9.20 22.39
C ILE A 322 17.13 -8.31 21.40
N PHE A 323 16.48 -7.26 20.90
CA PHE A 323 17.00 -6.49 19.77
C PHE A 323 17.92 -5.31 20.12
N ASP A 324 18.13 -4.97 21.40
CA ASP A 324 18.78 -3.71 21.84
C ASP A 324 18.44 -2.54 20.90
N LEU A 325 17.16 -2.17 20.83
CA LEU A 325 16.63 -1.24 19.82
C LEU A 325 17.11 0.22 19.99
N LYS A 326 18.06 0.48 20.91
CA LYS A 326 18.59 1.81 21.16
C LYS A 326 19.38 2.30 19.96
N LEU A 327 18.97 3.44 19.40
CA LEU A 327 19.77 4.12 18.38
C LEU A 327 21.04 4.70 19.03
N ARG A 328 22.20 4.22 18.59
CA ARG A 328 23.52 4.63 19.09
C ARG A 328 24.06 5.83 18.29
N SER A 329 24.92 6.64 18.91
CA SER A 329 25.62 7.73 18.23
C SER A 329 26.86 7.26 17.45
N SER A 330 27.43 6.12 17.82
CA SER A 330 28.54 5.47 17.12
C SER A 330 28.02 4.49 16.06
N PRO A 331 28.76 4.27 14.96
CA PRO A 331 28.40 3.26 13.98
C PRO A 331 28.43 1.85 14.59
N GLY A 332 27.61 0.95 14.04
CA GLY A 332 27.66 -0.49 14.30
C GLY A 332 28.61 -1.21 13.33
N THR A 333 28.92 -2.47 13.65
CA THR A 333 29.75 -3.36 12.82
C THR A 333 28.92 -4.22 11.87
N HIS A 334 29.54 -4.76 10.81
CA HIS A 334 28.87 -5.70 9.91
C HIS A 334 28.42 -6.97 10.64
N GLU A 335 29.19 -7.47 11.60
CA GLU A 335 28.85 -8.62 12.42
C GLU A 335 27.59 -8.36 13.26
N GLU A 336 27.47 -7.18 13.88
CA GLU A 336 26.27 -6.78 14.61
C GLU A 336 25.06 -6.69 13.68
N LEU A 337 25.21 -6.11 12.49
CA LEU A 337 24.12 -6.00 11.50
C LEU A 337 23.67 -7.37 10.97
N LEU A 338 24.61 -8.28 10.69
CA LEU A 338 24.30 -9.65 10.26
C LEU A 338 23.59 -10.44 11.38
N LYS A 339 23.93 -10.20 12.64
CA LYS A 339 23.22 -10.77 13.79
C LYS A 339 21.79 -10.21 13.88
N LEU A 340 21.63 -8.89 13.79
CA LEU A 340 20.30 -8.24 13.80
C LEU A 340 19.42 -8.73 12.65
N LEU A 341 20.00 -8.95 11.47
CA LEU A 341 19.31 -9.53 10.31
C LEU A 341 18.75 -10.92 10.64
N LYS A 342 19.58 -11.82 11.19
CA LYS A 342 19.16 -13.18 11.58
C LYS A 342 18.08 -13.15 12.67
N ASP A 343 18.27 -12.33 13.69
CA ASP A 343 17.32 -12.18 14.79
C ASP A 343 15.97 -11.65 14.27
N THR A 344 16.01 -10.67 13.36
CA THR A 344 14.80 -10.10 12.71
C THR A 344 14.04 -11.17 11.95
N ILE A 345 14.72 -11.96 11.13
CA ILE A 345 14.10 -13.06 10.40
C ILE A 345 13.52 -14.07 11.39
N HIS A 346 14.27 -14.47 12.41
CA HIS A 346 13.86 -15.49 13.38
C HIS A 346 12.53 -15.16 14.08
N HIS A 347 12.36 -13.90 14.51
CA HIS A 347 11.18 -13.42 15.25
C HIS A 347 10.05 -12.86 14.38
N SER A 348 10.27 -12.69 13.07
CA SER A 348 9.22 -12.23 12.16
C SER A 348 8.26 -13.35 11.78
N VAL A 349 7.02 -12.98 11.45
CA VAL A 349 6.08 -13.89 10.78
C VAL A 349 6.66 -14.31 9.42
N LYS A 350 6.31 -15.50 8.94
CA LYS A 350 6.68 -16.02 7.62
C LYS A 350 5.46 -16.06 6.70
N PRO A 351 5.10 -14.98 5.99
CA PRO A 351 3.92 -14.97 5.11
C PRO A 351 4.02 -15.97 3.94
N GLY A 352 5.24 -16.35 3.55
CA GLY A 352 5.50 -17.39 2.56
C GLY A 352 5.11 -18.81 3.01
N ASN A 353 4.98 -19.05 4.32
CA ASN A 353 4.65 -20.36 4.86
C ASN A 353 3.20 -20.75 4.48
N PRO A 354 2.96 -21.97 3.97
CA PRO A 354 1.60 -22.42 3.62
C PRO A 354 0.59 -22.41 4.78
N TRP A 355 1.04 -22.46 6.04
CA TRP A 355 0.18 -22.39 7.21
C TRP A 355 -0.15 -20.96 7.67
N PHE A 356 0.28 -19.95 6.91
CA PHE A 356 -0.12 -18.56 7.08
C PHE A 356 -1.38 -18.25 6.25
N ALA A 357 -2.53 -18.20 6.92
CA ALA A 357 -3.84 -17.83 6.37
C ALA A 357 -4.51 -16.72 7.21
N ASN A 358 -3.70 -15.85 7.80
CA ASN A 358 -4.17 -14.80 8.71
C ASN A 358 -4.71 -13.57 7.96
N GLN A 359 -4.08 -13.22 6.84
CA GLN A 359 -4.30 -11.95 6.16
C GLN A 359 -4.79 -12.14 4.72
N LEU A 360 -5.27 -11.04 4.12
CA LEU A 360 -5.66 -11.02 2.71
C LEU A 360 -4.46 -10.95 1.74
N PHE A 361 -3.26 -11.28 2.22
CA PHE A 361 -2.06 -11.54 1.44
C PHE A 361 -1.37 -12.78 2.04
N CYS A 362 -0.63 -13.53 1.23
CA CYS A 362 0.28 -14.57 1.68
C CYS A 362 1.20 -14.98 0.53
N GLY A 363 2.09 -15.93 0.81
CA GLY A 363 3.00 -16.49 -0.17
C GLY A 363 4.21 -15.58 -0.41
N LEU A 364 5.17 -16.14 -1.12
CA LEU A 364 6.34 -15.44 -1.61
C LEU A 364 6.56 -15.85 -3.06
N ASP A 365 6.39 -14.89 -3.97
CA ASP A 365 6.63 -15.13 -5.38
C ASP A 365 8.07 -14.75 -5.75
N PRO A 366 8.88 -15.66 -6.33
CA PRO A 366 10.28 -15.36 -6.64
C PRO A 366 10.43 -14.24 -7.67
N TYR A 367 9.51 -14.11 -8.63
CA TYR A 367 9.55 -13.01 -9.61
C TYR A 367 9.11 -11.70 -8.96
N GLY A 368 8.09 -11.74 -8.11
CA GLY A 368 7.68 -10.59 -7.31
C GLY A 368 8.81 -10.06 -6.44
N LEU A 369 9.53 -10.97 -5.76
CA LEU A 369 10.67 -10.63 -4.90
C LEU A 369 11.82 -10.00 -5.70
N ILE A 370 12.22 -10.60 -6.82
CA ILE A 370 13.28 -10.02 -7.67
C ILE A 370 12.85 -8.67 -8.25
N GLY A 371 11.60 -8.50 -8.68
CA GLY A 371 11.09 -7.21 -9.14
C GLY A 371 11.10 -6.14 -8.04
N GLN A 372 10.89 -6.53 -6.78
CA GLN A 372 10.96 -5.64 -5.62
C GLN A 372 12.41 -5.27 -5.27
N TRP A 373 13.34 -6.24 -5.27
CA TRP A 373 14.77 -6.00 -5.06
C TRP A 373 15.38 -5.14 -6.16
N LEU A 374 14.89 -5.30 -7.40
CA LEU A 374 15.26 -4.43 -8.51
C LEU A 374 14.77 -2.99 -8.29
N THR A 375 13.54 -2.80 -7.78
CA THR A 375 13.04 -1.47 -7.39
C THR A 375 13.93 -0.84 -6.32
N ASP A 376 14.28 -1.58 -5.27
CA ASP A 376 15.07 -1.05 -4.15
C ASP A 376 16.53 -0.76 -4.56
N ALA A 377 17.11 -1.58 -5.43
CA ALA A 377 18.46 -1.35 -5.96
C ALA A 377 18.54 -0.18 -6.96
N LEU A 378 17.42 0.20 -7.59
CA LEU A 378 17.33 1.39 -8.43
C LEU A 378 16.97 2.64 -7.61
N ASN A 379 16.21 2.47 -6.53
CA ASN A 379 15.60 3.52 -5.72
C ASN A 379 14.95 4.66 -6.54
N PRO A 380 14.07 4.36 -7.52
CA PRO A 380 13.48 5.38 -8.37
C PRO A 380 12.35 6.14 -7.63
N SER A 381 12.09 7.37 -8.06
CA SER A 381 10.86 8.08 -7.71
C SER A 381 10.05 8.35 -8.98
N VAL A 382 8.78 7.94 -9.00
CA VAL A 382 7.99 7.87 -10.24
C VAL A 382 7.05 9.07 -10.37
N TYR A 383 7.60 10.21 -10.80
CA TYR A 383 6.83 11.43 -11.08
C TYR A 383 7.08 11.99 -12.50
N THR A 384 8.29 11.83 -13.05
CA THR A 384 8.64 12.27 -14.40
C THR A 384 9.32 11.13 -15.16
N TYR A 385 9.14 11.11 -16.48
CA TYR A 385 9.86 10.19 -17.37
C TYR A 385 11.38 10.42 -17.27
N GLU A 386 11.80 11.67 -17.09
CA GLU A 386 13.20 12.04 -16.94
C GLU A 386 13.96 11.24 -15.90
N VAL A 387 13.36 10.89 -14.75
CA VAL A 387 14.06 10.16 -13.68
C VAL A 387 13.70 8.68 -13.61
N ALA A 388 12.57 8.29 -14.19
CA ALA A 388 12.06 6.92 -14.11
C ALA A 388 11.59 6.41 -15.48
N PRO A 389 12.41 6.51 -16.56
CA PRO A 389 11.93 6.35 -17.94
C PRO A 389 11.32 4.96 -18.19
N VAL A 390 12.04 3.90 -17.78
CA VAL A 390 11.57 2.52 -17.89
C VAL A 390 10.32 2.28 -17.05
N ILE A 391 10.30 2.77 -15.81
CA ILE A 391 9.21 2.53 -14.86
C ILE A 391 7.94 3.24 -15.31
N THR A 392 8.02 4.46 -15.83
CA THR A 392 6.88 5.21 -16.37
C THR A 392 6.20 4.45 -17.50
N LEU A 393 6.96 3.87 -18.43
CA LEU A 393 6.39 3.09 -19.53
C LEU A 393 5.82 1.74 -19.07
N ILE A 394 6.49 1.08 -18.12
CA ILE A 394 5.97 -0.13 -17.46
C ILE A 394 4.63 0.19 -16.78
N GLU A 395 4.53 1.32 -16.09
CA GLU A 395 3.33 1.74 -15.39
C GLU A 395 2.15 1.92 -16.33
N GLU A 396 2.33 2.70 -17.39
CA GLU A 396 1.26 2.90 -18.39
C GLU A 396 0.88 1.58 -19.09
N THR A 397 1.85 0.70 -19.36
CA THR A 397 1.57 -0.62 -19.95
C THR A 397 0.67 -1.46 -19.05
N VAL A 398 1.00 -1.55 -17.75
CA VAL A 398 0.19 -2.31 -16.78
C VAL A 398 -1.19 -1.68 -16.61
N LEU A 399 -1.27 -0.36 -16.42
CA LEU A 399 -2.55 0.34 -16.24
C LEU A 399 -3.46 0.15 -17.46
N ARG A 400 -2.91 0.24 -18.67
CA ARG A 400 -3.63 -0.01 -19.93
C ARG A 400 -4.22 -1.41 -19.98
N GLU A 401 -3.44 -2.43 -19.64
CA GLU A 401 -3.95 -3.81 -19.62
C GLU A 401 -4.99 -4.01 -18.53
N MET A 402 -4.82 -3.42 -17.34
CA MET A 402 -5.83 -3.48 -16.27
C MET A 402 -7.14 -2.79 -16.69
N ARG A 403 -7.09 -1.67 -17.42
CA ARG A 403 -8.30 -1.01 -17.98
C ARG A 403 -9.01 -1.91 -19.00
N ARG A 404 -8.27 -2.53 -19.93
CA ARG A 404 -8.84 -3.48 -20.93
C ARG A 404 -9.60 -4.61 -20.27
N PHE A 405 -9.07 -5.06 -19.15
CA PHE A 405 -9.60 -6.11 -18.34
C PHE A 405 -10.89 -5.77 -17.58
N VAL A 406 -10.99 -4.55 -17.06
CA VAL A 406 -12.24 -3.98 -16.53
C VAL A 406 -13.29 -3.81 -17.64
N GLY A 407 -12.84 -3.71 -18.90
CA GLY A 407 -13.68 -3.56 -20.09
C GLY A 407 -13.56 -2.19 -20.75
N TRP A 408 -12.53 -1.41 -20.43
CA TRP A 408 -12.31 -0.06 -20.97
C TRP A 408 -11.15 -0.02 -21.95
N ASN A 409 -11.38 0.60 -23.11
CA ASN A 409 -10.33 0.85 -24.12
C ASN A 409 -9.63 2.20 -23.95
N LYS A 410 -10.21 3.07 -23.12
CA LYS A 410 -9.75 4.42 -22.77
C LYS A 410 -9.86 4.61 -21.27
N GLY A 411 -9.27 5.68 -20.76
CA GLY A 411 -9.30 6.01 -19.35
C GLY A 411 -7.91 6.21 -18.79
N ASP A 412 -7.86 6.36 -17.48
CA ASP A 412 -6.65 6.76 -16.76
C ASP A 412 -6.52 5.91 -15.48
N GLY A 413 -5.38 6.01 -14.81
CA GLY A 413 -5.15 5.29 -13.57
C GLY A 413 -3.83 5.66 -12.91
N VAL A 414 -3.72 5.27 -11.64
CA VAL A 414 -2.53 5.51 -10.82
C VAL A 414 -2.31 4.36 -9.85
N PHE A 415 -1.04 4.07 -9.56
CA PHE A 415 -0.69 3.25 -8.40
C PHE A 415 -0.80 4.07 -7.12
N CYS A 416 -1.29 3.44 -6.04
CA CYS A 416 -1.49 4.07 -4.74
C CYS A 416 -0.84 3.24 -3.62
N PRO A 417 -0.41 3.86 -2.51
CA PRO A 417 0.15 3.17 -1.35
C PRO A 417 -0.98 2.55 -0.52
N GLY A 418 -1.59 1.49 -1.08
CA GLY A 418 -2.67 0.72 -0.50
C GLY A 418 -4.07 1.09 -1.02
N GLY A 419 -4.99 0.12 -0.94
CA GLY A 419 -6.37 0.27 -1.45
C GLY A 419 -7.20 1.32 -0.73
N SER A 420 -6.85 1.64 0.52
CA SER A 420 -7.50 2.73 1.24
C SER A 420 -7.25 4.08 0.55
N MET A 421 -6.00 4.34 0.11
CA MET A 421 -5.68 5.53 -0.67
C MET A 421 -6.38 5.49 -2.05
N SER A 422 -6.44 4.34 -2.72
CA SER A 422 -7.18 4.20 -3.98
C SER A 422 -8.66 4.58 -3.84
N ASN A 423 -9.35 4.13 -2.78
CA ASN A 423 -10.72 4.56 -2.50
C ASN A 423 -10.77 6.07 -2.16
N GLY A 424 -9.76 6.61 -1.46
CA GLY A 424 -9.64 8.05 -1.22
C GLY A 424 -9.53 8.87 -2.51
N TYR A 425 -8.80 8.38 -3.53
CA TYR A 425 -8.79 8.97 -4.87
C TYR A 425 -10.18 8.91 -5.51
N ALA A 426 -10.90 7.79 -5.37
CA ALA A 426 -12.26 7.66 -5.89
C ALA A 426 -13.20 8.74 -5.31
N VAL A 427 -13.15 8.94 -3.99
CA VAL A 427 -13.94 9.98 -3.31
C VAL A 427 -13.56 11.37 -3.81
N ASN A 428 -12.26 11.68 -3.88
CA ASN A 428 -11.79 13.01 -4.27
C ASN A 428 -12.15 13.34 -5.72
N ILE A 429 -11.99 12.38 -6.63
CA ILE A 429 -12.27 12.55 -8.05
C ILE A 429 -13.77 12.65 -8.31
N ALA A 430 -14.57 11.80 -7.68
CA ALA A 430 -16.03 11.89 -7.78
C ALA A 430 -16.52 13.25 -7.26
N ARG A 431 -15.91 13.77 -6.18
CA ARG A 431 -16.21 15.11 -5.65
C ARG A 431 -15.82 16.19 -6.66
N HIS A 432 -14.61 16.14 -7.22
CA HIS A 432 -14.16 17.12 -8.20
C HIS A 432 -15.02 17.09 -9.47
N HIS A 433 -15.45 15.91 -9.91
CA HIS A 433 -16.37 15.76 -11.05
C HIS A 433 -17.74 16.39 -10.76
N CYS A 434 -18.27 16.21 -9.54
CA CYS A 434 -19.56 16.76 -9.12
C CYS A 434 -19.51 18.26 -8.84
N CYS A 435 -18.40 18.74 -8.26
CA CYS A 435 -18.21 20.07 -7.69
C CYS A 435 -16.75 20.54 -7.88
N PRO A 436 -16.33 20.86 -9.12
CA PRO A 436 -14.92 21.17 -9.41
C PRO A 436 -14.41 22.42 -8.69
N GLY A 437 -15.31 23.37 -8.39
CA GLY A 437 -14.97 24.61 -7.69
C GLY A 437 -14.46 24.41 -6.25
N ILE A 438 -14.74 23.26 -5.61
CA ILE A 438 -14.22 22.94 -4.27
C ILE A 438 -12.68 22.96 -4.26
N LYS A 439 -12.03 22.60 -5.37
CA LYS A 439 -10.56 22.62 -5.49
C LYS A 439 -9.98 24.02 -5.23
N VAL A 440 -10.70 25.07 -5.60
CA VAL A 440 -10.28 26.48 -5.47
C VAL A 440 -11.06 27.24 -4.38
N GLY A 441 -11.88 26.53 -3.58
CA GLY A 441 -12.55 27.08 -2.40
C GLY A 441 -13.99 27.59 -2.60
N THR A 442 -14.75 27.12 -3.60
CA THR A 442 -16.17 27.48 -3.74
C THR A 442 -17.10 26.74 -2.75
N LYS A 443 -18.23 27.37 -2.41
CA LYS A 443 -19.22 26.97 -1.37
C LYS A 443 -20.19 25.84 -1.78
N GLU A 444 -19.77 24.81 -2.51
CA GLU A 444 -20.70 23.74 -2.93
C GLU A 444 -20.71 22.54 -1.96
N LEU A 445 -21.89 22.23 -1.41
CA LEU A 445 -22.17 21.07 -0.55
C LEU A 445 -22.31 19.78 -1.38
N ALA A 446 -21.67 18.71 -0.93
CA ALA A 446 -21.79 17.35 -1.46
C ALA A 446 -22.04 16.36 -0.31
N SER A 447 -22.85 15.32 -0.52
CA SER A 447 -23.11 14.23 0.44
C SER A 447 -23.06 12.84 -0.24
N TRP A 448 -22.94 11.73 0.52
CA TRP A 448 -22.31 10.47 0.04
C TRP A 448 -23.05 9.19 0.48
N LEU A 449 -22.99 8.07 -0.28
CA LEU A 449 -23.53 6.74 0.08
C LEU A 449 -22.46 5.63 -0.09
N ASP A 450 -22.36 4.66 0.85
CA ASP A 450 -21.13 3.87 1.06
C ASP A 450 -21.26 2.33 1.16
N ALA A 451 -20.14 1.68 0.82
CA ALA A 451 -19.62 0.45 1.42
C ALA A 451 -18.06 0.47 1.51
N HIS A 452 -17.51 -0.06 2.63
CA HIS A 452 -16.10 -0.20 3.07
C HIS A 452 -15.52 0.92 3.97
N TYR A 453 -14.92 0.52 5.11
CA TYR A 453 -14.50 1.44 6.19
C TYR A 453 -13.46 2.49 5.77
N SER A 454 -12.63 2.20 4.76
CA SER A 454 -11.64 3.14 4.25
C SER A 454 -12.30 4.36 3.62
N THR A 455 -13.48 4.20 3.00
CA THR A 455 -14.27 5.30 2.42
C THR A 455 -14.69 6.27 3.53
N LYS A 456 -15.24 5.79 4.65
CA LYS A 456 -15.55 6.63 5.83
C LYS A 456 -14.33 7.39 6.35
N LYS A 457 -13.18 6.71 6.48
CA LYS A 457 -11.92 7.34 6.89
C LYS A 457 -11.51 8.45 5.94
N PHE A 458 -11.56 8.23 4.62
CA PHE A 458 -11.16 9.23 3.64
C PHE A 458 -12.17 10.37 3.48
N THR A 459 -13.47 10.11 3.68
CA THR A 459 -14.48 11.17 3.74
C THR A 459 -14.18 12.13 4.90
N ALA A 460 -13.89 11.59 6.09
CA ALA A 460 -13.43 12.39 7.22
C ALA A 460 -12.10 13.10 6.89
N PHE A 461 -11.12 12.37 6.36
CA PHE A 461 -9.80 12.93 6.03
C PHE A 461 -9.90 14.16 5.10
N GLN A 462 -10.76 14.07 4.08
CA GLN A 462 -10.97 15.11 3.07
C GLN A 462 -11.90 16.25 3.54
N GLY A 463 -12.35 16.23 4.79
CA GLY A 463 -13.10 17.34 5.42
C GLY A 463 -14.59 17.32 5.20
N MET A 464 -15.16 16.14 4.93
CA MET A 464 -16.55 15.99 4.54
C MET A 464 -17.41 15.35 5.64
N GLY A 465 -16.81 15.02 6.79
CA GLY A 465 -17.48 14.41 7.94
C GLY A 465 -17.81 12.93 7.75
N ALA A 466 -17.52 12.10 8.76
CA ALA A 466 -17.85 10.67 8.71
C ALA A 466 -19.37 10.41 8.75
N ASP A 467 -20.13 11.29 9.39
CA ASP A 467 -21.58 11.16 9.57
C ASP A 467 -22.37 11.37 8.28
N ASN A 468 -21.77 12.05 7.30
CA ASN A 468 -22.38 12.23 5.99
C ASN A 468 -22.37 10.95 5.14
N VAL A 469 -21.75 9.87 5.65
CA VAL A 469 -21.65 8.59 4.96
C VAL A 469 -22.79 7.64 5.36
N TYR A 470 -23.79 7.52 4.48
CA TYR A 470 -24.96 6.69 4.73
C TYR A 470 -24.61 5.22 4.51
N SER A 471 -24.92 4.39 5.51
CA SER A 471 -24.65 2.95 5.47
C SER A 471 -25.85 2.22 4.88
N ILE A 472 -25.64 1.53 3.77
CA ILE A 472 -26.70 0.77 3.09
C ILE A 472 -26.83 -0.63 3.70
N LYS A 473 -28.07 -1.09 3.90
CA LYS A 473 -28.32 -2.44 4.38
C LYS A 473 -27.85 -3.48 3.38
N THR A 474 -27.50 -4.64 3.90
CA THR A 474 -27.17 -5.83 3.10
C THR A 474 -28.09 -6.97 3.46
N ASP A 475 -28.25 -7.92 2.54
CA ASP A 475 -28.90 -9.19 2.82
C ASP A 475 -28.07 -10.09 3.77
N ASP A 476 -28.56 -11.31 3.99
CA ASP A 476 -27.92 -12.33 4.80
C ASP A 476 -26.60 -12.87 4.20
N ARG A 477 -26.40 -12.68 2.88
CA ARG A 477 -25.16 -12.99 2.17
C ARG A 477 -24.13 -11.86 2.24
N GLY A 478 -24.50 -10.72 2.83
CA GLY A 478 -23.66 -9.54 2.91
C GLY A 478 -23.60 -8.72 1.62
N ILE A 479 -24.58 -8.91 0.73
CA ILE A 479 -24.73 -8.20 -0.55
C ILE A 479 -25.62 -6.97 -0.34
N MET A 480 -25.26 -5.83 -0.92
CA MET A 480 -26.03 -4.59 -0.84
C MET A 480 -27.49 -4.76 -1.30
N ILE A 481 -28.44 -4.25 -0.53
CA ILE A 481 -29.86 -4.21 -0.88
C ILE A 481 -30.14 -2.94 -1.69
N VAL A 482 -30.37 -3.09 -2.99
CA VAL A 482 -30.55 -1.97 -3.93
C VAL A 482 -31.75 -1.08 -3.59
N SER A 483 -32.83 -1.64 -3.06
CA SER A 483 -33.99 -0.84 -2.62
C SER A 483 -33.68 0.05 -1.41
N ASP A 484 -32.80 -0.40 -0.50
CA ASP A 484 -32.35 0.40 0.64
C ASP A 484 -31.37 1.49 0.18
N LEU A 485 -30.55 1.23 -0.85
CA LEU A 485 -29.75 2.28 -1.52
C LEU A 485 -30.65 3.40 -2.03
N VAL A 486 -31.70 3.07 -2.79
CA VAL A 486 -32.65 4.06 -3.32
C VAL A 486 -33.32 4.86 -2.21
N ALA A 487 -33.78 4.19 -1.15
CA ALA A 487 -34.40 4.86 0.00
C ALA A 487 -33.45 5.85 0.69
N ASN A 488 -32.16 5.52 0.81
CA ASN A 488 -31.16 6.41 1.39
C ASN A 488 -30.80 7.58 0.45
N ILE A 489 -30.75 7.38 -0.88
CA ILE A 489 -30.61 8.49 -1.84
C ILE A 489 -31.75 9.49 -1.66
N GLU A 490 -32.98 9.00 -1.64
CA GLU A 490 -34.18 9.85 -1.51
C GLU A 490 -34.25 10.55 -0.16
N LYS A 491 -33.81 9.90 0.92
CA LYS A 491 -33.66 10.52 2.23
C LYS A 491 -32.64 11.66 2.19
N ALA A 492 -31.44 11.42 1.66
CA ALA A 492 -30.40 12.43 1.58
C ALA A 492 -30.83 13.65 0.76
N LEU A 493 -31.55 13.45 -0.35
CA LEU A 493 -32.13 14.53 -1.14
C LEU A 493 -33.18 15.33 -0.35
N LYS A 494 -34.04 14.67 0.45
CA LYS A 494 -35.02 15.34 1.32
C LYS A 494 -34.37 16.16 2.44
N GLU A 495 -33.20 15.74 2.91
CA GLU A 495 -32.41 16.45 3.91
C GLU A 495 -31.62 17.63 3.31
N GLY A 496 -31.82 17.95 2.02
CA GLY A 496 -31.13 19.06 1.33
C GLY A 496 -29.69 18.73 0.93
N ALA A 497 -29.30 17.46 1.04
CA ALA A 497 -27.96 17.00 0.72
C ALA A 497 -27.85 16.69 -0.80
N LYS A 498 -26.63 16.62 -1.33
CA LYS A 498 -26.34 16.33 -2.75
C LYS A 498 -25.60 14.99 -2.90
N PRO A 499 -26.31 13.85 -3.00
CA PRO A 499 -25.71 12.55 -3.28
C PRO A 499 -24.95 12.58 -4.61
N PHE A 500 -23.67 12.19 -4.62
CA PHE A 500 -22.89 12.16 -5.85
C PHE A 500 -22.00 10.93 -6.04
N LEU A 501 -21.85 10.07 -5.01
CA LEU A 501 -21.02 8.86 -5.08
C LEU A 501 -21.74 7.68 -4.43
N VAL A 502 -21.71 6.54 -5.12
CA VAL A 502 -22.01 5.21 -4.58
C VAL A 502 -20.75 4.35 -4.67
N VAL A 503 -20.39 3.68 -3.57
CA VAL A 503 -19.32 2.69 -3.54
C VAL A 503 -19.92 1.29 -3.46
N ALA A 504 -19.79 0.52 -4.54
CA ALA A 504 -20.12 -0.91 -4.56
C ALA A 504 -18.86 -1.73 -4.24
N THR A 505 -18.99 -2.81 -3.46
CA THR A 505 -17.87 -3.69 -3.11
C THR A 505 -17.92 -4.98 -3.92
N ALA A 506 -16.81 -5.33 -4.53
CA ALA A 506 -16.65 -6.52 -5.33
C ALA A 506 -15.62 -7.44 -4.67
N GLY A 507 -16.12 -8.26 -3.72
CA GLY A 507 -15.33 -9.09 -2.82
C GLY A 507 -15.12 -8.42 -1.46
N THR A 508 -16.09 -8.54 -0.54
CA THR A 508 -15.98 -7.97 0.82
C THR A 508 -14.89 -8.66 1.66
N THR A 509 -14.29 -7.91 2.59
CA THR A 509 -13.13 -8.36 3.41
C THR A 509 -13.38 -9.58 4.30
N VAL A 510 -14.62 -9.78 4.77
CA VAL A 510 -14.95 -10.86 5.71
C VAL A 510 -15.62 -12.04 5.02
N ILE A 511 -16.71 -11.78 4.28
CA ILE A 511 -17.55 -12.82 3.68
C ILE A 511 -17.14 -13.10 2.22
N GLY A 512 -16.46 -12.16 1.55
CA GLY A 512 -16.17 -12.29 0.12
C GLY A 512 -17.39 -12.04 -0.77
N ALA A 513 -18.38 -11.27 -0.28
CA ALA A 513 -19.60 -10.95 -1.01
C ALA A 513 -19.34 -9.99 -2.18
N PHE A 514 -20.18 -10.07 -3.22
CA PHE A 514 -20.13 -9.20 -4.40
C PHE A 514 -21.46 -8.49 -4.55
N ASP A 515 -21.42 -7.15 -4.57
CA ASP A 515 -22.59 -6.33 -4.78
C ASP A 515 -23.13 -6.44 -6.23
N PRO A 516 -24.45 -6.21 -6.45
CA PRO A 516 -25.05 -6.28 -7.78
C PRO A 516 -24.70 -5.04 -8.60
N ILE A 517 -23.45 -4.96 -9.09
CA ILE A 517 -22.86 -3.78 -9.74
C ILE A 517 -23.75 -3.22 -10.87
N ASN A 518 -24.38 -4.08 -11.68
CA ASN A 518 -25.21 -3.61 -12.80
C ASN A 518 -26.50 -2.92 -12.34
N GLU A 519 -27.17 -3.46 -11.30
CA GLU A 519 -28.37 -2.86 -10.72
C GLU A 519 -28.04 -1.55 -10.00
N ILE A 520 -26.91 -1.51 -9.31
CA ILE A 520 -26.39 -0.28 -8.69
C ILE A 520 -26.06 0.76 -9.78
N ALA A 521 -25.48 0.35 -10.91
CA ALA A 521 -25.20 1.23 -12.03
C ALA A 521 -26.49 1.86 -12.60
N ASP A 522 -27.58 1.11 -12.71
CA ASP A 522 -28.88 1.66 -13.13
C ASP A 522 -29.37 2.76 -12.18
N VAL A 523 -29.18 2.56 -10.87
CA VAL A 523 -29.49 3.58 -9.84
C VAL A 523 -28.58 4.81 -10.00
N CYS A 524 -27.28 4.61 -10.13
CA CYS A 524 -26.31 5.69 -10.31
C CYS A 524 -26.62 6.54 -11.55
N GLU A 525 -26.97 5.92 -12.68
CA GLU A 525 -27.36 6.63 -13.89
C GLU A 525 -28.66 7.42 -13.71
N LYS A 526 -29.67 6.84 -13.05
CA LYS A 526 -30.95 7.51 -12.74
C LYS A 526 -30.74 8.77 -11.90
N TYR A 527 -29.93 8.70 -10.84
CA TYR A 527 -29.69 9.81 -9.91
C TYR A 527 -28.46 10.66 -10.26
N LYS A 528 -27.80 10.39 -11.40
CA LYS A 528 -26.58 11.07 -11.87
C LYS A 528 -25.44 11.06 -10.85
N MET A 529 -25.22 9.91 -10.23
CA MET A 529 -24.16 9.68 -9.25
C MET A 529 -22.99 8.92 -9.87
N TRP A 530 -21.78 9.18 -9.36
CA TRP A 530 -20.58 8.42 -9.66
C TRP A 530 -20.69 7.01 -9.07
N LEU A 531 -20.34 5.99 -9.86
CA LEU A 531 -20.21 4.62 -9.38
C LEU A 531 -18.73 4.24 -9.23
N HIS A 532 -18.29 4.06 -7.98
CA HIS A 532 -17.00 3.44 -7.69
C HIS A 532 -17.20 1.96 -7.33
N VAL A 533 -16.34 1.09 -7.87
CA VAL A 533 -16.29 -0.32 -7.48
C VAL A 533 -14.98 -0.58 -6.72
N ASP A 534 -15.11 -0.86 -5.42
CA ASP A 534 -14.00 -1.38 -4.61
C ASP A 534 -13.82 -2.87 -4.92
N ALA A 535 -12.92 -3.16 -5.86
CA ALA A 535 -12.46 -4.50 -6.20
C ALA A 535 -11.05 -4.76 -5.63
N ALA A 536 -10.67 -4.10 -4.52
CA ALA A 536 -9.36 -4.28 -3.92
C ALA A 536 -9.05 -5.78 -3.69
N TRP A 537 -10.03 -6.53 -3.20
CA TRP A 537 -9.91 -7.98 -3.00
C TRP A 537 -10.37 -8.80 -4.22
N GLY A 538 -11.62 -8.62 -4.66
CA GLY A 538 -12.22 -9.46 -5.70
C GLY A 538 -11.76 -9.14 -7.13
N GLY A 539 -10.98 -8.08 -7.35
CA GLY A 539 -10.47 -7.72 -8.68
C GLY A 539 -9.61 -8.81 -9.31
N GLY A 540 -8.95 -9.66 -8.51
CA GLY A 540 -8.22 -10.84 -9.03
C GLY A 540 -9.13 -11.91 -9.64
N VAL A 541 -10.43 -11.88 -9.32
CA VAL A 541 -11.46 -12.77 -9.87
C VAL A 541 -12.26 -12.11 -11.01
N LEU A 542 -12.44 -10.78 -10.92
CA LEU A 542 -13.42 -10.04 -11.70
C LEU A 542 -12.88 -9.51 -13.02
N MET A 543 -13.11 -10.26 -14.10
CA MET A 543 -12.76 -9.79 -15.44
C MET A 543 -13.94 -9.99 -16.40
N SER A 544 -15.09 -9.38 -16.05
CA SER A 544 -16.16 -9.19 -17.02
C SER A 544 -15.83 -7.98 -17.88
N ARG A 545 -15.88 -8.14 -19.21
CA ARG A 545 -15.62 -7.04 -20.17
C ARG A 545 -16.71 -5.96 -20.20
N LYS A 546 -17.62 -5.90 -19.21
CA LYS A 546 -18.86 -5.10 -19.27
C LYS A 546 -19.21 -4.41 -17.95
N HIS A 547 -18.23 -3.89 -17.20
CA HIS A 547 -18.54 -3.10 -16.01
C HIS A 547 -18.84 -1.63 -16.36
N ARG A 548 -19.94 -1.10 -15.81
CA ARG A 548 -20.43 0.30 -16.01
C ARG A 548 -19.89 1.32 -14.99
N ALA A 549 -18.95 0.91 -14.14
CA ALA A 549 -18.36 1.77 -13.12
C ALA A 549 -17.66 2.99 -13.73
N ASP A 550 -17.58 4.09 -12.99
CA ASP A 550 -16.76 5.26 -13.33
C ASP A 550 -15.31 5.08 -12.87
N SER A 551 -15.09 4.40 -11.75
CA SER A 551 -13.77 4.05 -11.25
C SER A 551 -13.73 2.69 -10.54
N VAL A 552 -12.54 2.09 -10.51
CA VAL A 552 -12.28 0.79 -9.88
C VAL A 552 -11.02 0.87 -9.02
N THR A 553 -11.08 0.35 -7.80
CA THR A 553 -9.89 0.04 -7.00
C THR A 553 -9.55 -1.44 -7.20
N TRP A 554 -8.28 -1.78 -7.42
CA TRP A 554 -7.82 -3.17 -7.51
C TRP A 554 -6.43 -3.34 -6.87
N ASN A 555 -6.28 -4.31 -5.96
CA ASN A 555 -5.02 -4.60 -5.30
C ASN A 555 -4.43 -5.94 -5.76
N PRO A 556 -3.51 -5.93 -6.75
CA PRO A 556 -2.72 -7.12 -7.09
C PRO A 556 -1.99 -7.74 -5.90
N HIS A 557 -1.63 -6.95 -4.86
CA HIS A 557 -0.95 -7.48 -3.67
C HIS A 557 -1.79 -8.38 -2.76
N LYS A 558 -3.06 -8.57 -3.09
CA LYS A 558 -3.93 -9.49 -2.37
C LYS A 558 -4.02 -10.81 -3.14
N MET A 559 -5.06 -10.96 -3.97
CA MET A 559 -5.40 -12.23 -4.59
C MET A 559 -4.40 -12.71 -5.65
N LEU A 560 -3.61 -11.80 -6.24
CA LEU A 560 -2.57 -12.15 -7.21
C LEU A 560 -1.19 -12.34 -6.57
N VAL A 561 -1.12 -12.30 -5.22
CA VAL A 561 0.07 -12.50 -4.39
C VAL A 561 1.28 -11.64 -4.80
N VAL A 562 1.02 -10.45 -5.36
CA VAL A 562 2.10 -9.48 -5.59
C VAL A 562 2.63 -9.00 -4.22
N PRO A 563 3.94 -8.83 -4.03
CA PRO A 563 4.47 -8.31 -2.77
C PRO A 563 3.86 -6.94 -2.38
N GLN A 564 3.69 -6.69 -1.08
CA GLN A 564 3.07 -5.45 -0.61
C GLN A 564 4.01 -4.24 -0.75
N GLN A 565 3.52 -3.03 -1.00
CA GLN A 565 2.17 -2.68 -1.45
C GLN A 565 2.08 -2.68 -2.98
N CYS A 566 0.91 -2.96 -3.53
CA CYS A 566 0.63 -2.85 -4.98
C CYS A 566 -0.88 -2.63 -5.16
N SER A 567 -1.32 -1.38 -5.20
CA SER A 567 -2.73 -0.99 -5.30
C SER A 567 -2.92 -0.04 -6.47
N VAL A 568 -4.04 -0.17 -7.17
CA VAL A 568 -4.32 0.62 -8.36
C VAL A 568 -5.70 1.25 -8.24
N PHE A 569 -5.77 2.55 -8.56
CA PHE A 569 -7.01 3.25 -8.87
C PHE A 569 -7.10 3.41 -10.38
N LEU A 570 -8.22 2.99 -10.97
CA LEU A 570 -8.53 3.15 -12.38
C LEU A 570 -9.78 4.02 -12.53
N THR A 571 -9.83 4.84 -13.58
CA THR A 571 -11.02 5.60 -13.97
C THR A 571 -11.25 5.48 -15.47
N LYS A 572 -12.51 5.46 -15.91
CA LYS A 572 -12.83 5.53 -17.34
C LYS A 572 -12.62 6.93 -17.93
N HIS A 573 -12.42 7.93 -17.07
CA HIS A 573 -12.35 9.35 -17.44
C HIS A 573 -10.90 9.82 -17.61
N GLU A 574 -10.51 10.15 -18.84
CA GLU A 574 -9.18 10.64 -19.18
C GLU A 574 -8.96 12.08 -18.69
N GLY A 575 -7.77 12.39 -18.16
CA GLY A 575 -7.38 13.74 -17.74
C GLY A 575 -7.97 14.22 -16.40
N LEU A 576 -9.02 13.56 -15.89
CA LEU A 576 -9.70 13.98 -14.65
C LEU A 576 -8.79 13.88 -13.41
N LEU A 577 -7.86 12.92 -13.39
CA LEU A 577 -6.84 12.80 -12.34
C LEU A 577 -5.96 14.05 -12.26
N ALA A 578 -5.43 14.50 -13.41
CA ALA A 578 -4.60 15.71 -13.48
C ALA A 578 -5.43 16.97 -13.17
N GLN A 579 -6.66 17.08 -13.67
CA GLN A 579 -7.56 18.20 -13.34
C GLN A 579 -7.82 18.27 -11.83
N THR A 580 -8.00 17.13 -11.17
CA THR A 580 -8.26 17.05 -9.72
C THR A 580 -7.03 17.43 -8.90
N HIS A 581 -5.84 16.93 -9.24
CA HIS A 581 -4.66 17.00 -8.36
C HIS A 581 -3.57 17.97 -8.77
N SER A 582 -3.47 18.35 -10.05
CA SER A 582 -2.36 19.18 -10.54
C SER A 582 -2.33 20.55 -9.85
N LEU A 583 -1.12 20.93 -9.43
CA LEU A 583 -0.78 22.28 -8.97
C LEU A 583 0.30 22.94 -9.84
N LYS A 584 0.78 22.26 -10.88
CA LYS A 584 1.78 22.76 -11.84
C LYS A 584 3.03 23.32 -11.15
N ALA A 585 3.59 22.55 -10.22
CA ALA A 585 4.80 22.96 -9.51
C ALA A 585 5.97 23.19 -10.49
N ALA A 586 6.39 24.45 -10.63
CA ALA A 586 7.32 24.88 -11.68
C ALA A 586 8.71 24.22 -11.59
N TYR A 587 9.13 23.77 -10.41
CA TYR A 587 10.43 23.11 -10.23
C TYR A 587 10.46 21.65 -10.71
N LEU A 588 9.29 21.02 -10.92
CA LEU A 588 9.17 19.58 -11.21
C LEU A 588 8.57 19.28 -12.59
N PHE A 589 7.60 20.09 -13.01
CA PHE A 589 6.83 19.89 -14.24
C PHE A 589 7.07 21.03 -15.24
N GLN A 590 8.31 21.09 -15.75
CA GLN A 590 8.68 22.02 -16.81
C GLN A 590 8.05 21.59 -18.15
N PRO A 591 7.27 22.45 -18.83
CA PRO A 591 6.63 22.10 -20.10
C PRO A 591 7.59 22.07 -21.29
N ASP A 592 8.75 22.70 -21.16
CA ASP A 592 9.78 22.90 -22.20
C ASP A 592 10.91 21.85 -22.16
N LYS A 593 10.69 20.72 -21.49
CA LYS A 593 11.62 19.58 -21.55
C LYS A 593 11.79 19.09 -22.98
N PHE A 594 12.96 18.54 -23.27
CA PHE A 594 13.35 18.04 -24.59
C PHE A 594 12.65 16.71 -24.99
N TYR A 595 11.69 16.22 -24.20
CA TYR A 595 10.90 15.02 -24.47
C TYR A 595 9.40 15.30 -24.28
N ASP A 596 8.55 14.37 -24.70
CA ASP A 596 7.10 14.47 -24.53
C ASP A 596 6.70 14.43 -23.03
N THR A 597 6.35 15.59 -22.48
CA THR A 597 6.01 15.74 -21.05
C THR A 597 4.66 15.14 -20.68
N SER A 598 3.87 14.63 -21.64
CA SER A 598 2.66 13.85 -21.33
C SER A 598 2.96 12.54 -20.57
N TYR A 599 4.21 12.07 -20.60
CA TYR A 599 4.69 10.94 -19.80
C TYR A 599 5.06 11.32 -18.35
N ASP A 600 5.06 12.60 -17.98
CA ASP A 600 5.25 13.01 -16.60
C ASP A 600 3.92 12.88 -15.84
N THR A 601 3.82 11.86 -14.98
CA THR A 601 2.55 11.49 -14.32
C THR A 601 2.37 12.09 -12.93
N GLY A 602 3.37 12.77 -12.36
CA GLY A 602 3.36 13.21 -10.96
C GLY A 602 2.17 14.12 -10.61
N ASP A 603 1.75 14.99 -11.53
CA ASP A 603 0.61 15.91 -11.33
C ASP A 603 -0.77 15.20 -11.29
N LYS A 604 -0.82 13.88 -11.56
CA LYS A 604 -2.00 13.04 -11.34
C LYS A 604 -2.15 12.59 -9.89
N HIS A 605 -1.11 12.75 -9.05
CA HIS A 605 -1.07 12.21 -7.71
C HIS A 605 -1.21 13.27 -6.60
N VAL A 606 -1.69 12.84 -5.42
CA VAL A 606 -1.59 13.62 -4.18
C VAL A 606 -0.20 13.48 -3.52
N GLN A 607 0.55 12.43 -3.89
CA GLN A 607 1.95 12.24 -3.48
C GLN A 607 2.89 13.03 -4.40
N CYS A 608 4.02 13.49 -3.84
CA CYS A 608 5.14 14.01 -4.63
C CYS A 608 6.12 12.86 -4.96
N GLY A 609 6.99 12.47 -4.02
CA GLY A 609 7.83 11.28 -4.17
C GLY A 609 7.00 9.99 -4.10
N ARG A 610 7.28 9.03 -4.99
CA ARG A 610 6.48 7.80 -5.10
C ARG A 610 7.32 6.59 -5.47
N ARG A 611 7.14 5.49 -4.73
CA ARG A 611 7.77 4.18 -4.98
C ARG A 611 7.25 3.55 -6.28
N ALA A 612 8.12 2.82 -6.97
CA ALA A 612 7.78 2.06 -8.18
C ALA A 612 7.10 0.70 -7.87
N ASP A 613 5.90 0.74 -7.30
CA ASP A 613 5.15 -0.49 -6.95
C ASP A 613 4.76 -1.34 -8.16
N VAL A 614 4.75 -0.74 -9.36
CA VAL A 614 4.37 -1.44 -10.59
C VAL A 614 5.39 -2.48 -11.05
N LEU A 615 6.69 -2.30 -10.74
CA LEU A 615 7.75 -3.11 -11.33
C LEU A 615 7.61 -4.60 -10.99
N LYS A 616 7.41 -4.91 -9.71
CA LYS A 616 7.15 -6.27 -9.23
C LYS A 616 5.92 -6.90 -9.88
N PHE A 617 4.85 -6.13 -10.09
CA PHE A 617 3.64 -6.67 -10.70
C PHE A 617 3.84 -6.94 -12.19
N TRP A 618 4.42 -5.99 -12.92
CA TRP A 618 4.80 -6.18 -14.33
C TRP A 618 5.73 -7.38 -14.50
N PHE A 619 6.73 -7.53 -13.62
CA PHE A 619 7.71 -8.61 -13.70
C PHE A 619 7.07 -9.98 -13.45
N MET A 620 6.17 -10.08 -12.46
CA MET A 620 5.36 -11.28 -12.24
C MET A 620 4.46 -11.58 -13.44
N TRP A 621 3.83 -10.57 -14.04
CA TRP A 621 2.96 -10.75 -15.19
C TRP A 621 3.74 -11.19 -16.42
N LYS A 622 4.91 -10.61 -16.69
CA LYS A 622 5.83 -11.08 -17.74
C LYS A 622 6.24 -12.53 -17.55
N ALA A 623 6.57 -12.92 -16.32
CA ALA A 623 6.98 -14.30 -16.03
C ALA A 623 5.82 -15.29 -16.18
N LYS A 624 4.66 -14.98 -15.59
CA LYS A 624 3.54 -15.90 -15.44
C LYS A 624 2.58 -15.89 -16.64
N GLY A 625 2.57 -14.81 -17.40
CA GLY A 625 1.45 -14.44 -18.24
C GLY A 625 0.15 -14.32 -17.45
N TRP A 626 -0.91 -13.86 -18.12
CA TRP A 626 -2.23 -13.87 -17.46
C TRP A 626 -2.71 -15.30 -17.14
N SER A 627 -2.41 -16.27 -18.01
CA SER A 627 -2.78 -17.67 -17.79
C SER A 627 -2.20 -18.27 -16.50
N GLY A 628 -1.04 -17.80 -16.04
CA GLY A 628 -0.46 -18.20 -14.76
C GLY A 628 -1.22 -17.64 -13.56
N PHE A 629 -1.68 -16.38 -13.64
CA PHE A 629 -2.55 -15.79 -12.62
C PHE A 629 -3.93 -16.45 -12.57
N GLU A 630 -4.54 -16.74 -13.73
CA GLU A 630 -5.84 -17.44 -13.81
C GLU A 630 -5.77 -18.80 -13.11
N LYS A 631 -4.74 -19.60 -13.39
CA LYS A 631 -4.55 -20.91 -12.72
C LYS A 631 -4.29 -20.80 -11.23
N HIS A 632 -3.58 -19.76 -10.79
CA HIS A 632 -3.35 -19.49 -9.37
C HIS A 632 -4.69 -19.24 -8.65
N VAL A 633 -5.53 -18.37 -9.21
CA VAL A 633 -6.86 -18.07 -8.68
C VAL A 633 -7.75 -19.32 -8.72
N ASP A 634 -7.81 -20.04 -9.83
CA ASP A 634 -8.59 -21.28 -9.94
C ASP A 634 -8.21 -22.30 -8.86
N LYS A 635 -6.91 -22.43 -8.56
CA LYS A 635 -6.42 -23.34 -7.52
C LYS A 635 -6.85 -22.92 -6.12
N ILE A 636 -6.85 -21.61 -5.84
CA ILE A 636 -7.34 -21.06 -4.57
C ILE A 636 -8.82 -21.39 -4.38
N PHE A 637 -9.64 -21.20 -5.41
CA PHE A 637 -11.06 -21.55 -5.35
C PHE A 637 -11.28 -23.05 -5.20
N GLU A 638 -10.53 -23.90 -5.92
CA GLU A 638 -10.57 -25.36 -5.74
C GLU A 638 -10.28 -25.76 -4.29
N ASN A 639 -9.26 -25.15 -3.67
CA ASN A 639 -8.89 -25.44 -2.29
C ASN A 639 -9.97 -24.98 -1.29
N ALA A 640 -10.57 -23.80 -1.52
CA ALA A 640 -11.69 -23.31 -0.71
C ALA A 640 -12.93 -24.21 -0.81
N GLU A 641 -13.32 -24.60 -2.03
CA GLU A 641 -14.42 -25.53 -2.28
C GLU A 641 -14.16 -26.90 -1.63
N TYR A 642 -12.92 -27.41 -1.74
CA TYR A 642 -12.53 -28.66 -1.11
C TYR A 642 -12.60 -28.58 0.41
N PHE A 643 -12.05 -27.52 1.02
CA PHE A 643 -12.14 -27.29 2.47
C PHE A 643 -13.59 -27.29 2.95
N VAL A 644 -14.46 -26.51 2.31
CA VAL A 644 -15.90 -26.47 2.64
C VAL A 644 -16.54 -27.85 2.51
N SER A 645 -16.23 -28.59 1.44
CA SER A 645 -16.77 -29.95 1.24
C SER A 645 -16.37 -30.94 2.34
N LYS A 646 -15.24 -30.70 3.02
CA LYS A 646 -14.70 -31.56 4.07
C LYS A 646 -15.20 -31.21 5.47
N ILE A 647 -15.56 -29.95 5.72
CA ILE A 647 -16.03 -29.51 7.04
C ILE A 647 -17.56 -29.49 7.15
N LYS A 648 -18.30 -29.35 6.05
CA LYS A 648 -19.77 -29.14 6.09
C LYS A 648 -20.56 -30.26 6.79
N ASP A 649 -20.03 -31.49 6.76
CA ASP A 649 -20.68 -32.68 7.31
C ASP A 649 -20.01 -33.15 8.61
N ARG A 650 -19.07 -32.37 9.17
CA ARG A 650 -18.39 -32.69 10.44
C ARG A 650 -19.14 -32.05 11.61
N PRO A 651 -19.41 -32.78 12.69
CA PRO A 651 -20.17 -32.26 13.84
C PRO A 651 -19.45 -31.12 14.58
N ASP A 652 -18.11 -31.11 14.54
CA ASP A 652 -17.28 -30.12 15.24
C ASP A 652 -17.12 -28.79 14.44
N PHE A 653 -17.68 -28.73 13.23
CA PHE A 653 -17.60 -27.56 12.36
C PHE A 653 -18.99 -27.08 11.96
N GLU A 654 -19.23 -25.80 12.17
CA GLU A 654 -20.46 -25.15 11.77
C GLU A 654 -20.12 -24.03 10.77
N LEU A 655 -20.60 -24.16 9.53
CA LEU A 655 -20.56 -23.04 8.59
C LEU A 655 -21.48 -21.95 9.13
N ILE A 656 -21.03 -20.69 9.09
CA ILE A 656 -21.74 -19.54 9.69
C ILE A 656 -23.24 -19.61 9.40
N VAL A 657 -24.01 -19.95 10.45
CA VAL A 657 -25.47 -20.01 10.45
C VAL A 657 -26.05 -18.87 11.28
N LYS A 658 -27.33 -18.61 11.02
CA LYS A 658 -28.08 -17.48 11.58
C LYS A 658 -28.42 -17.64 13.06
N GLU A 659 -28.52 -18.88 13.56
CA GLU A 659 -28.90 -19.20 14.94
C GLU A 659 -28.08 -20.39 15.45
N PRO A 660 -27.01 -20.16 16.24
CA PRO A 660 -26.20 -21.25 16.77
C PRO A 660 -26.95 -22.02 17.86
N GLU A 661 -26.74 -23.34 17.90
CA GLU A 661 -27.35 -24.23 18.92
C GLU A 661 -26.75 -24.03 20.33
N CYS A 662 -25.61 -23.34 20.43
CA CYS A 662 -24.92 -22.98 21.68
C CYS A 662 -25.03 -21.48 22.00
N THR A 663 -24.85 -21.11 23.28
CA THR A 663 -24.82 -19.70 23.71
C THR A 663 -23.68 -18.94 23.03
N ASN A 664 -24.00 -17.81 22.37
CA ASN A 664 -23.03 -16.95 21.68
C ASN A 664 -21.78 -16.61 22.53
N GLU A 665 -21.93 -16.41 23.83
CA GLU A 665 -20.80 -16.07 24.73
C GLU A 665 -19.73 -17.17 24.84
N LYS A 666 -20.14 -18.45 24.85
CA LYS A 666 -19.21 -19.57 24.94
C LYS A 666 -18.48 -19.76 23.61
N LEU A 667 -19.21 -19.78 22.49
CA LEU A 667 -18.64 -19.86 21.14
C LEU A 667 -17.66 -18.70 20.86
N HIS A 668 -17.99 -17.49 21.32
CA HIS A 668 -17.14 -16.31 21.14
C HIS A 668 -15.76 -16.46 21.80
N LYS A 669 -15.61 -17.31 22.83
CA LYS A 669 -14.34 -17.53 23.55
C LYS A 669 -13.47 -18.63 22.94
N ILE A 670 -14.01 -19.51 22.09
CA ILE A 670 -13.28 -20.65 21.53
C ILE A 670 -12.20 -20.18 20.56
N ALA A 671 -12.56 -19.38 19.55
CA ALA A 671 -11.62 -18.93 18.52
C ALA A 671 -10.41 -18.13 19.10
N PRO A 672 -10.58 -17.20 20.06
CA PRO A 672 -9.46 -16.55 20.75
C PRO A 672 -8.49 -17.53 21.44
N LYS A 673 -9.01 -18.52 22.19
CA LYS A 673 -8.18 -19.50 22.91
C LYS A 673 -7.41 -20.41 21.95
N MET A 674 -8.08 -20.87 20.90
CA MET A 674 -7.44 -21.64 19.84
C MET A 674 -6.37 -20.81 19.12
N LYS A 675 -6.64 -19.54 18.81
CA LYS A 675 -5.66 -18.62 18.21
C LYS A 675 -4.43 -18.47 19.10
N GLU A 676 -4.60 -18.31 20.41
CA GLU A 676 -3.49 -18.24 21.36
C GLU A 676 -2.63 -19.52 21.27
N LYS A 677 -3.24 -20.71 21.31
CA LYS A 677 -2.52 -21.98 21.14
C LYS A 677 -1.77 -22.06 19.81
N MET A 678 -2.41 -21.65 18.71
CA MET A 678 -1.79 -21.60 17.38
C MET A 678 -0.56 -20.68 17.35
N MET A 679 -0.67 -19.49 17.94
CA MET A 679 0.39 -18.49 17.99
C MET A 679 1.58 -18.96 18.86
N LEU A 680 1.32 -19.56 20.03
CA LEU A 680 2.35 -20.09 20.93
C LEU A 680 3.06 -21.31 20.34
N ALA A 681 2.32 -22.20 19.68
CA ALA A 681 2.91 -23.32 18.94
C ALA A 681 3.74 -22.83 17.74
N GLY A 682 3.28 -21.74 17.11
CA GLY A 682 3.93 -21.13 15.95
C GLY A 682 3.74 -21.94 14.66
N THR A 683 2.85 -22.93 14.65
CA THR A 683 2.71 -23.88 13.54
C THR A 683 1.65 -23.46 12.51
N MET A 684 0.74 -22.55 12.87
CA MET A 684 -0.37 -22.11 12.03
C MET A 684 -0.83 -20.71 12.43
N MET A 685 -1.29 -19.90 11.48
CA MET A 685 -1.91 -18.60 11.76
C MET A 685 -3.15 -18.41 10.90
N VAL A 686 -4.33 -18.37 11.53
CA VAL A 686 -5.61 -18.06 10.88
C VAL A 686 -6.27 -16.89 11.61
N ALA A 687 -7.01 -16.05 10.89
CA ALA A 687 -7.74 -14.94 11.48
C ALA A 687 -9.12 -15.39 11.99
N TYR A 688 -9.58 -14.74 13.07
CA TYR A 688 -10.95 -14.82 13.54
C TYR A 688 -11.49 -13.41 13.77
N GLN A 689 -12.82 -13.28 13.77
CA GLN A 689 -13.49 -12.02 14.09
C GLN A 689 -14.97 -12.25 14.43
N ALA A 690 -15.61 -11.26 15.04
CA ALA A 690 -17.05 -11.16 15.15
C ALA A 690 -17.63 -10.25 14.05
N ILE A 691 -18.88 -10.47 13.65
CA ILE A 691 -19.58 -9.59 12.71
C ILE A 691 -21.09 -9.55 13.01
N ARG A 692 -21.72 -8.37 13.00
CA ARG A 692 -23.19 -8.20 13.06
C ARG A 692 -23.86 -8.98 14.20
N GLY A 693 -23.25 -9.00 15.39
CA GLY A 693 -23.79 -9.72 16.56
C GLY A 693 -23.50 -11.23 16.59
N LEU A 694 -22.91 -11.80 15.53
CA LEU A 694 -22.39 -13.16 15.55
C LEU A 694 -21.15 -13.27 16.46
N PRO A 695 -20.94 -14.40 17.15
CA PRO A 695 -19.75 -14.64 17.96
C PRO A 695 -18.48 -14.67 17.11
N ASN A 696 -17.30 -14.79 17.74
CA ASN A 696 -16.06 -14.95 16.99
C ASN A 696 -16.10 -16.24 16.14
N PHE A 697 -15.85 -16.12 14.84
CA PHE A 697 -15.73 -17.22 13.91
C PHE A 697 -14.43 -17.10 13.10
N TRP A 698 -13.99 -18.22 12.54
CA TRP A 698 -12.79 -18.27 11.72
C TRP A 698 -13.03 -17.74 10.32
N ARG A 699 -12.08 -16.93 9.83
CA ARG A 699 -11.96 -16.54 8.43
C ARG A 699 -10.75 -17.22 7.83
N VAL A 700 -10.98 -18.39 7.26
CA VAL A 700 -9.94 -19.16 6.56
C VAL A 700 -9.77 -18.59 5.15
N LEU A 701 -8.61 -17.99 4.90
CA LEU A 701 -8.29 -17.38 3.61
C LEU A 701 -7.37 -18.29 2.81
N PHE A 702 -7.89 -18.89 1.75
CA PHE A 702 -7.05 -19.58 0.78
C PHE A 702 -6.47 -18.57 -0.19
N GLN A 703 -5.15 -18.43 -0.18
CA GLN A 703 -4.41 -17.51 -1.04
C GLN A 703 -3.07 -18.08 -1.50
N ASN A 704 -2.54 -19.06 -0.77
CA ASN A 704 -1.33 -19.74 -1.16
C ASN A 704 -1.71 -20.89 -2.09
N SER A 705 -1.55 -20.70 -3.39
CA SER A 705 -1.88 -21.77 -4.34
C SER A 705 -0.99 -23.00 -4.14
N ALA A 706 0.17 -22.90 -3.46
CA ALA A 706 1.10 -24.01 -3.22
C ALA A 706 0.51 -25.13 -2.34
N MET A 707 -0.64 -24.90 -1.71
CA MET A 707 -1.37 -25.93 -0.97
C MET A 707 -2.09 -26.91 -1.89
N ASP A 708 -2.03 -28.19 -1.56
CA ASP A 708 -2.81 -29.26 -2.19
C ASP A 708 -3.85 -29.86 -1.25
N LYS A 709 -4.65 -30.82 -1.73
CA LYS A 709 -5.74 -31.43 -0.94
C LYS A 709 -5.26 -32.06 0.37
N PRO A 710 -4.17 -32.85 0.39
CA PRO A 710 -3.54 -33.30 1.64
C PRO A 710 -3.21 -32.18 2.63
N ASP A 711 -2.71 -31.03 2.15
CA ASP A 711 -2.47 -29.88 3.03
C ASP A 711 -3.76 -29.32 3.64
N ILE A 712 -4.85 -29.32 2.88
CA ILE A 712 -6.17 -28.90 3.37
C ILE A 712 -6.70 -29.89 4.41
N ASP A 713 -6.53 -31.19 4.19
CA ASP A 713 -6.93 -32.20 5.17
C ASP A 713 -6.13 -32.05 6.48
N LEU A 714 -4.82 -31.78 6.39
CA LEU A 714 -3.96 -31.49 7.55
C LEU A 714 -4.32 -30.17 8.25
N LEU A 715 -4.70 -29.14 7.49
CA LEU A 715 -5.21 -27.88 8.04
C LEU A 715 -6.42 -28.13 8.93
N ILE A 716 -7.38 -28.93 8.47
CA ILE A 716 -8.58 -29.28 9.24
C ILE A 716 -8.21 -30.09 10.49
N GLN A 717 -7.32 -31.07 10.35
CA GLN A 717 -6.83 -31.86 11.49
C GLN A 717 -6.21 -30.95 12.57
N ARG A 718 -5.42 -29.94 12.17
CA ARG A 718 -4.85 -28.97 13.14
C ARG A 718 -5.91 -28.14 13.84
N PHE A 719 -6.99 -27.75 13.15
CA PHE A 719 -8.12 -27.09 13.80
C PHE A 719 -8.71 -27.98 14.90
N GLU A 720 -8.94 -29.25 14.61
CA GLU A 720 -9.45 -30.22 15.59
C GLU A 720 -8.47 -30.40 16.76
N GLU A 721 -7.16 -30.51 16.49
CA GLU A 721 -6.12 -30.62 17.52
C GLU A 721 -6.10 -29.43 18.49
N PHE A 722 -6.20 -28.20 17.97
CA PHE A 722 -6.22 -26.99 18.81
C PHE A 722 -7.54 -26.80 19.57
N GLY A 723 -8.64 -27.41 19.09
CA GLY A 723 -9.98 -27.32 19.66
C GLY A 723 -10.35 -28.46 20.61
N LYS A 724 -9.62 -29.58 20.60
CA LYS A 724 -10.00 -30.85 21.26
C LYS A 724 -10.37 -30.76 22.76
N ASP A 725 -9.80 -29.79 23.48
CA ASP A 725 -9.94 -29.59 24.93
C ASP A 725 -10.74 -28.32 25.29
N LEU A 726 -11.43 -27.71 24.32
CA LEU A 726 -12.28 -26.52 24.47
C LEU A 726 -13.75 -26.86 24.28
#